data_AF-A0A2N2AXV1-F1
#
_entry.id   AF-A0A2N2AXV1-F1
#
_cell.length_a   1.000
_cell.length_b   1.000
_cell.length_c   1.000
_cell.angle_alpha   90.00
_cell.angle_beta   90.00
_cell.angle_gamma   90.00
#
_symmetry.space_group_name_H-M   'P 1'
#
loop_
_entity.id
_entity.type
_entity.pdbx_description
1 polymer ?
#
loop_
_entity_poly.entity_id
_entity_poly.type
_entity_poly.pdbx_seq_one_letter_code
_entity_poly.pdbx_strand_id
1 'polypeptide(L)'
;MLKRLIMIAITICIITKSSIISSAQLIDPTLEQVIDIVNDEFKDKYDFPSDFYNGTYPVSKEIYDNYNILVCSKNGVTRHGNKDLNGEYRFLGYDPYGESIENPDYYYDALDGTDFDTFDWFDYPWDKKAVKDMYAINKSHFDHYSSDFLEIFLYGFNYYHGTNGIYGNHLGPNWKDLPWETYYHIPIAPTQNTRGVAWLFHKESDGSVWYTSAWLPPLHVLEEEESVIVEVELSSEGAVIAHNEKGASTFDVVKGIPTSEQLYVNVLANEYLVELSINKIQGVHKYTEKIFAGNDSNGNPTYTYITTHTPYTYYKIDNFKLYGLADAIVNNYALPNGSVRIEPNSNYYAGPMVAYNQLGGMSTNKSHVTVWNDKLIIDGQVILDSISVSQFAPEPKPVRIPLTHENALYLKDLLIESRLLNKSATPSTTTINYHYIAGIGTGGIKTRIIPTNNVTVHTPVVCDGGILSDNPFDQSLEPDASRAAVILGRPSIIQLKTKGQHINIEGYGNKDYAKYTTDKQVKFPFDVYTDTKVQNNSSYLKSNTWYSVPLDQDTLDIYVPTWVTEGEYTIEYRTIAINAPNHDPAEKDANLNLVNYVATDLSHVKVIGRLYGFRIYDIENYPLWEEVFRVENKSLVHTNNYYSVGLLDENGIPNGNKPILTLPILQGSHPTVINQGALPTGYTFKFECETIGNYSGDKDCIEITPHFYYISADGKTKKEVDLWYSEYFNGKNNYFIQIGSKADEENVKYIKIGDPDRSVSEQEIKDTSKILGITESVFKTQKAKLGWFDRIILAKPLRTFVGNTDSLPSNLTTSFVKKSVQHWYGEYYLPNSLYIAPKGFDVLSYSKANNGLDGKERFWLNKGYVVVNFDLVTVKNGAFDNPVLSYYDSPRSNMWKIEGYQNIKNDYKGVPFHLLDGDIIFYDTDHQATEDYTTEGTH
;
A
#
# COMPACT_ATOMS: atom_id res chain seq x y z
N MET A 1 43.81 9.24 55.31
CA MET A 1 44.08 8.49 56.55
C MET A 1 43.92 7.01 56.23
N LEU A 2 45.02 6.25 56.22
CA LEU A 2 45.44 5.41 57.36
C LEU A 2 44.47 4.22 57.52
N LYS A 3 44.73 3.11 56.82
CA LYS A 3 45.43 1.89 57.29
C LYS A 3 44.59 1.03 58.26
N ARG A 4 44.30 -0.19 57.77
CA ARG A 4 44.54 -1.52 58.38
C ARG A 4 43.77 -1.89 59.66
N LEU A 5 43.14 -3.07 59.65
CA LEU A 5 43.67 -4.34 60.20
C LEU A 5 42.65 -5.49 59.88
N ILE A 6 42.97 -6.55 59.12
CA ILE A 6 43.75 -7.78 59.42
C ILE A 6 42.88 -8.92 60.04
N MET A 7 42.68 -10.03 59.30
CA MET A 7 43.09 -11.42 59.61
C MET A 7 42.42 -12.46 58.65
N ILE A 8 43.17 -13.13 57.75
CA ILE A 8 43.67 -14.55 57.79
C ILE A 8 42.82 -15.46 56.87
N ALA A 9 43.31 -16.30 55.93
CA ALA A 9 44.65 -16.67 55.47
C ALA A 9 44.63 -17.62 54.22
N ILE A 10 45.69 -17.53 53.37
CA ILE A 10 46.44 -18.62 52.65
C ILE A 10 45.75 -19.26 51.40
N THR A 11 46.24 -19.28 50.14
CA THR A 11 47.60 -19.35 49.47
C THR A 11 47.45 -18.87 47.99
N ILE A 12 48.12 -17.82 47.43
CA ILE A 12 49.49 -17.69 46.82
C ILE A 12 49.63 -18.49 45.48
N CYS A 13 50.04 -18.00 44.29
CA CYS A 13 51.07 -17.03 43.77
C CYS A 13 50.51 -16.23 42.56
N ILE A 14 50.71 -14.93 42.30
CA ILE A 14 51.87 -14.00 42.15
C ILE A 14 52.28 -13.70 40.67
N ILE A 15 51.80 -12.54 40.20
CA ILE A 15 52.46 -11.38 39.52
C ILE A 15 53.39 -11.62 38.29
N THR A 16 53.06 -11.00 37.14
CA THR A 16 53.74 -9.79 36.57
C THR A 16 53.15 -9.37 35.21
N LYS A 17 53.04 -8.04 35.02
CA LYS A 17 53.05 -7.38 33.70
C LYS A 17 54.34 -7.72 32.96
N SER A 18 54.25 -8.15 31.70
CA SER A 18 55.27 -7.85 30.69
C SER A 18 54.84 -8.30 29.29
N SER A 19 55.07 -7.39 28.34
CA SER A 19 55.51 -7.62 26.95
C SER A 19 54.66 -8.48 26.01
N ILE A 20 54.05 -7.78 25.04
CA ILE A 20 54.28 -7.98 23.59
C ILE A 20 55.02 -9.28 23.26
N ILE A 21 54.29 -10.25 22.72
CA ILE A 21 54.80 -11.25 21.79
C ILE A 21 53.75 -11.21 20.66
N SER A 22 53.89 -10.25 19.74
CA SER A 22 54.39 -10.51 18.39
C SER A 22 53.88 -11.84 17.85
N SER A 23 53.05 -11.77 16.81
CA SER A 23 52.84 -12.86 15.86
C SER A 23 54.11 -13.69 15.73
N ALA A 24 54.09 -14.91 16.28
CA ALA A 24 55.01 -15.91 15.79
C ALA A 24 54.52 -16.20 14.37
N GLN A 25 55.16 -15.55 13.39
CA GLN A 25 55.27 -16.14 12.07
C GLN A 25 55.58 -17.62 12.31
N LEU A 26 54.82 -18.51 11.69
CA LEU A 26 55.24 -19.89 11.52
C LEU A 26 56.51 -19.81 10.67
N ILE A 27 57.63 -19.68 11.37
CA ILE A 27 58.97 -19.76 10.83
C ILE A 27 59.15 -21.24 10.55
N ASP A 28 59.47 -21.61 9.31
CA ASP A 28 59.92 -22.97 8.98
C ASP A 28 60.93 -23.40 10.06
N PRO A 29 60.83 -24.63 10.61
CA PRO A 29 61.68 -25.04 11.72
C PRO A 29 63.14 -24.74 11.40
N THR A 30 63.84 -24.08 12.33
CA THR A 30 65.24 -23.73 12.09
C THR A 30 66.04 -25.01 11.89
N LEU A 31 67.16 -24.94 11.16
CA LEU A 31 68.03 -26.11 10.96
C LEU A 31 68.40 -26.79 12.29
N GLU A 32 68.56 -26.00 13.36
CA GLU A 32 68.83 -26.49 14.71
C GLU A 32 67.65 -27.31 15.27
N GLN A 33 66.41 -26.86 15.10
CA GLN A 33 65.22 -27.63 15.47
C GLN A 33 65.07 -28.91 14.66
N VAL A 34 65.41 -28.87 13.37
CA VAL A 34 65.41 -30.07 12.51
C VAL A 34 66.48 -31.06 12.98
N ILE A 35 67.68 -30.59 13.32
CA ILE A 35 68.75 -31.44 13.87
C ILE A 35 68.30 -32.08 15.20
N ASP A 36 67.66 -31.33 16.09
CA ASP A 36 67.16 -31.86 17.36
C ASP A 36 66.10 -32.94 17.14
N ILE A 37 65.13 -32.69 16.25
CA ILE A 37 64.09 -33.67 15.88
C ILE A 37 64.72 -34.94 15.31
N VAL A 38 65.70 -34.79 14.41
CA VAL A 38 66.37 -35.95 13.79
C VAL A 38 67.23 -36.71 14.80
N ASN A 39 67.93 -36.04 15.71
CA ASN A 39 68.69 -36.70 16.77
C ASN A 39 67.77 -37.49 17.71
N ASP A 40 66.62 -36.91 18.08
CA ASP A 40 65.61 -37.59 18.89
C ASP A 40 65.05 -38.80 18.13
N GLU A 41 64.72 -38.65 16.84
CA GLU A 41 64.22 -39.74 16.01
C GLU A 41 65.26 -40.87 15.86
N PHE A 42 66.53 -40.53 15.65
CA PHE A 42 67.60 -41.52 15.54
C PHE A 42 67.88 -42.23 16.87
N LYS A 43 67.79 -41.53 17.99
CA LYS A 43 67.87 -42.12 19.31
C LYS A 43 66.72 -43.09 19.55
N ASP A 44 65.50 -42.64 19.31
CA ASP A 44 64.30 -43.42 19.61
C ASP A 44 64.15 -44.63 18.69
N LYS A 45 64.53 -44.50 17.42
CA LYS A 45 64.32 -45.54 16.39
C LYS A 45 65.51 -46.46 16.20
N TYR A 46 66.73 -45.94 16.27
CA TYR A 46 67.94 -46.69 15.91
C TYR A 46 68.90 -46.86 17.09
N ASP A 47 68.52 -46.44 18.31
CA ASP A 47 69.35 -46.53 19.53
C ASP A 47 70.69 -45.76 19.41
N PHE A 48 70.66 -44.63 18.70
CA PHE A 48 71.79 -43.71 18.64
C PHE A 48 71.87 -42.79 19.89
N PRO A 49 73.06 -42.25 20.22
CA PRO A 49 73.17 -41.14 21.16
C PRO A 49 72.33 -39.93 20.70
N SER A 50 71.75 -39.19 21.65
CA SER A 50 70.92 -37.98 21.39
C SER A 50 71.68 -36.81 20.76
N ASP A 51 72.94 -37.00 20.37
CA ASP A 51 73.85 -35.98 19.85
C ASP A 51 74.52 -36.39 18.52
N PHE A 52 73.89 -37.30 17.75
CA PHE A 52 74.44 -37.82 16.49
C PHE A 52 75.00 -36.73 15.55
N TYR A 53 74.25 -35.65 15.30
CA TYR A 53 74.69 -34.50 14.51
C TYR A 53 75.35 -33.37 15.32
N ASN A 54 75.39 -33.46 16.64
CA ASN A 54 75.87 -32.41 17.55
C ASN A 54 77.34 -32.58 17.98
N GLY A 55 78.06 -33.55 17.39
CA GLY A 55 79.44 -33.88 17.73
C GLY A 55 80.53 -33.08 16.97
N THR A 56 81.09 -33.69 15.91
CA THR A 56 82.45 -33.35 15.40
C THR A 56 82.47 -32.37 14.21
N TYR A 57 81.46 -32.40 13.34
CA TYR A 57 81.43 -31.62 12.09
C TYR A 57 80.06 -30.92 11.94
N PRO A 58 80.01 -29.63 11.56
CA PRO A 58 78.75 -28.90 11.43
C PRO A 58 77.92 -29.39 10.24
N VAL A 59 76.59 -29.47 10.42
CA VAL A 59 75.65 -29.82 9.35
C VAL A 59 75.53 -28.67 8.33
N SER A 60 75.53 -29.01 7.04
CA SER A 60 75.41 -28.04 5.96
C SER A 60 73.96 -27.64 5.70
N LYS A 61 73.61 -26.40 6.06
CA LYS A 61 72.29 -25.82 5.73
C LYS A 61 72.00 -25.83 4.23
N GLU A 62 73.01 -25.52 3.42
CA GLU A 62 72.84 -25.46 1.96
C GLU A 62 72.44 -26.82 1.38
N ILE A 63 73.03 -27.91 1.87
CA ILE A 63 72.68 -29.24 1.37
C ILE A 63 71.30 -29.65 1.87
N TYR A 64 70.98 -29.34 3.12
CA TYR A 64 69.64 -29.56 3.66
C TYR A 64 68.58 -28.82 2.84
N ASP A 65 68.76 -27.53 2.56
CA ASP A 65 67.80 -26.73 1.79
C ASP A 65 67.62 -27.26 0.35
N ASN A 66 68.68 -27.80 -0.27
CA ASN A 66 68.66 -28.24 -1.68
C ASN A 66 68.22 -29.70 -1.88
N TYR A 67 68.64 -30.60 -0.99
CA TYR A 67 68.47 -32.05 -1.15
C TYR A 67 67.67 -32.68 -0.01
N ASN A 68 67.28 -31.91 1.00
CA ASN A 68 66.55 -32.37 2.19
C ASN A 68 67.25 -33.55 2.91
N ILE A 69 68.58 -33.53 2.98
CA ILE A 69 69.41 -34.50 3.73
C ILE A 69 70.37 -33.75 4.65
N LEU A 70 70.57 -34.28 5.86
CA LEU A 70 71.51 -33.72 6.82
C LEU A 70 72.91 -34.35 6.62
N VAL A 71 73.81 -33.62 5.98
CA VAL A 71 75.23 -33.99 5.83
C VAL A 71 76.13 -32.99 6.52
N CYS A 72 77.26 -33.46 7.02
CA CYS A 72 78.28 -32.66 7.69
C CYS A 72 79.31 -32.07 6.73
N SER A 73 79.85 -30.90 7.07
CA SER A 73 80.97 -30.24 6.40
C SER A 73 82.28 -30.51 7.13
N LYS A 74 83.25 -31.13 6.47
CA LYS A 74 84.56 -31.45 7.05
C LYS A 74 85.59 -30.42 6.61
N ASN A 75 86.20 -29.72 7.57
CA ASN A 75 87.13 -28.59 7.32
C ASN A 75 86.55 -27.50 6.39
N GLY A 76 85.24 -27.26 6.47
CA GLY A 76 84.54 -26.29 5.63
C GLY A 76 84.31 -26.74 4.19
N VAL A 77 84.66 -27.99 3.85
CA VAL A 77 84.40 -28.59 2.54
C VAL A 77 83.09 -29.37 2.61
N THR A 78 82.17 -28.96 1.75
CA THR A 78 80.91 -29.61 1.41
C THR A 78 80.88 -29.76 -0.11
N ARG A 79 80.28 -30.82 -0.64
CA ARG A 79 80.39 -31.27 -2.05
C ARG A 79 81.83 -31.51 -2.54
N HIS A 80 82.19 -32.76 -2.82
CA HIS A 80 83.54 -33.13 -3.27
C HIS A 80 83.53 -34.32 -4.24
N GLY A 81 84.69 -34.61 -4.84
CA GLY A 81 84.84 -35.63 -5.89
C GLY A 81 84.73 -35.05 -7.31
N ASN A 82 84.64 -35.94 -8.30
CA ASN A 82 84.46 -35.56 -9.70
C ASN A 82 83.06 -34.98 -9.92
N LYS A 83 82.91 -34.24 -11.03
CA LYS A 83 81.61 -33.77 -11.50
C LYS A 83 81.15 -34.55 -12.72
N ASP A 84 79.86 -34.82 -12.79
CA ASP A 84 79.25 -35.41 -13.98
C ASP A 84 78.98 -34.37 -15.08
N LEU A 85 78.34 -34.80 -16.17
CA LEU A 85 77.96 -33.94 -17.30
C LEU A 85 76.93 -32.86 -16.94
N ASN A 86 76.19 -33.05 -15.84
CA ASN A 86 75.17 -32.11 -15.35
C ASN A 86 75.76 -31.15 -14.30
N GLY A 87 77.03 -31.32 -13.92
CA GLY A 87 77.74 -30.48 -12.97
C GLY A 87 77.53 -30.87 -11.51
N GLU A 88 76.86 -32.00 -11.25
CA GLU A 88 76.67 -32.55 -9.91
C GLU A 88 77.98 -33.13 -9.37
N TYR A 89 78.27 -32.87 -8.09
CA TYR A 89 79.41 -33.49 -7.43
C TYR A 89 79.05 -34.90 -7.01
N ARG A 90 80.02 -35.81 -7.10
CA ARG A 90 79.88 -37.20 -6.68
C ARG A 90 79.45 -37.36 -5.22
N PHE A 91 79.97 -36.54 -4.31
CA PHE A 91 79.60 -36.59 -2.89
C PHE A 91 78.97 -35.28 -2.46
N LEU A 92 77.94 -35.33 -1.60
CA LEU A 92 77.26 -34.14 -1.07
C LEU A 92 77.90 -33.59 0.21
N GLY A 93 78.59 -34.44 0.97
CA GLY A 93 79.22 -34.09 2.24
C GLY A 93 79.71 -35.33 2.95
N TYR A 94 79.71 -35.28 4.29
CA TYR A 94 80.15 -36.39 5.13
C TYR A 94 79.08 -36.80 6.14
N ASP A 95 79.11 -38.04 6.63
CA ASP A 95 78.42 -38.39 7.88
C ASP A 95 79.15 -37.76 9.09
N PRO A 96 78.57 -37.82 10.31
CA PRO A 96 79.23 -37.31 11.52
C PRO A 96 80.57 -38.00 11.85
N TYR A 97 80.85 -39.18 11.29
CA TYR A 97 82.08 -39.96 11.49
C TYR A 97 83.16 -39.69 10.42
N GLY A 98 82.82 -38.94 9.37
CA GLY A 98 83.72 -38.51 8.31
C GLY A 98 83.77 -39.43 7.08
N GLU A 99 82.82 -40.34 6.92
CA GLU A 99 82.56 -41.09 5.68
C GLU A 99 81.87 -40.20 4.64
N SER A 100 82.17 -40.36 3.35
CA SER A 100 81.56 -39.53 2.30
C SER A 100 80.14 -39.99 1.99
N ILE A 101 79.22 -39.03 1.83
CA ILE A 101 77.83 -39.30 1.44
C ILE A 101 77.70 -39.16 -0.07
N GLU A 102 77.44 -40.28 -0.74
CA GLU A 102 77.21 -40.33 -2.18
C GLU A 102 76.01 -39.44 -2.57
N ASN A 103 76.09 -38.83 -3.75
CA ASN A 103 75.02 -38.06 -4.36
C ASN A 103 74.26 -38.92 -5.36
N PRO A 104 73.04 -39.42 -5.05
CA PRO A 104 72.29 -40.21 -6.03
C PRO A 104 71.85 -39.43 -7.28
N ASP A 105 71.93 -38.09 -7.27
CA ASP A 105 71.69 -37.27 -8.48
C ASP A 105 72.91 -37.21 -9.42
N TYR A 106 74.09 -37.70 -8.97
CA TYR A 106 75.29 -37.84 -9.80
C TYR A 106 75.10 -38.98 -10.81
N TYR A 107 75.20 -38.67 -12.11
CA TYR A 107 75.13 -39.67 -13.17
C TYR A 107 76.34 -40.62 -13.09
N TYR A 108 76.11 -41.83 -12.59
CA TYR A 108 77.16 -42.82 -12.33
C TYR A 108 77.66 -43.51 -13.61
N ASP A 109 78.83 -44.11 -13.52
CA ASP A 109 79.70 -44.38 -14.65
C ASP A 109 79.42 -45.71 -15.42
N ALA A 110 78.37 -46.47 -15.11
CA ALA A 110 78.04 -47.73 -15.80
C ALA A 110 76.52 -47.98 -15.97
N LEU A 111 75.97 -47.53 -17.10
CA LEU A 111 74.64 -47.88 -17.60
C LEU A 111 74.78 -48.52 -18.98
N ASP A 112 75.37 -49.71 -19.08
CA ASP A 112 75.63 -50.38 -20.38
C ASP A 112 74.41 -51.19 -20.88
N GLY A 113 73.20 -50.76 -20.51
CA GLY A 113 71.93 -51.34 -20.96
C GLY A 113 71.57 -52.72 -20.39
N THR A 114 72.24 -53.14 -19.30
CA THR A 114 71.96 -54.39 -18.57
C THR A 114 71.06 -54.14 -17.36
N ASP A 115 70.15 -55.08 -17.09
CA ASP A 115 69.23 -55.00 -15.97
C ASP A 115 69.93 -55.31 -14.64
N PHE A 116 69.66 -54.52 -13.60
CA PHE A 116 70.22 -54.65 -12.25
C PHE A 116 69.94 -55.98 -11.59
N ASP A 117 68.86 -56.69 -11.98
CA ASP A 117 68.60 -58.04 -11.50
C ASP A 117 69.58 -59.10 -12.05
N THR A 118 70.45 -58.73 -13.00
CA THR A 118 71.50 -59.58 -13.57
C THR A 118 72.91 -59.27 -13.06
N PHE A 119 73.07 -58.21 -12.25
CA PHE A 119 74.38 -57.76 -11.77
C PHE A 119 74.95 -58.69 -10.68
N ASP A 120 76.27 -58.86 -10.68
CA ASP A 120 77.01 -59.57 -9.63
C ASP A 120 77.23 -58.63 -8.42
N TRP A 121 76.19 -58.46 -7.61
CA TRP A 121 76.19 -57.56 -6.44
C TRP A 121 77.10 -58.07 -5.30
N PHE A 122 77.80 -57.14 -4.65
CA PHE A 122 78.50 -57.44 -3.40
C PHE A 122 77.51 -57.46 -2.23
N ASP A 123 77.32 -58.64 -1.63
CA ASP A 123 76.68 -58.78 -0.33
C ASP A 123 77.58 -58.21 0.78
N TYR A 124 77.01 -57.49 1.74
CA TYR A 124 77.70 -56.88 2.88
C TYR A 124 78.97 -56.11 2.45
N PRO A 125 78.84 -55.07 1.60
CA PRO A 125 79.96 -54.45 0.88
C PRO A 125 81.07 -53.91 1.80
N TRP A 126 80.74 -53.49 3.01
CA TRP A 126 81.70 -53.03 4.04
C TRP A 126 82.67 -54.12 4.53
N ASP A 127 82.38 -55.41 4.30
CA ASP A 127 83.26 -56.54 4.65
C ASP A 127 84.14 -56.96 3.46
N LYS A 128 83.89 -56.42 2.26
CA LYS A 128 84.60 -56.81 1.03
C LYS A 128 85.81 -55.91 0.81
N LYS A 129 87.01 -56.48 0.91
CA LYS A 129 88.28 -55.75 0.72
C LYS A 129 88.31 -54.92 -0.58
N ALA A 130 87.77 -55.44 -1.68
CA ALA A 130 87.76 -54.75 -2.98
C ALA A 130 86.94 -53.45 -2.96
N VAL A 131 85.81 -53.43 -2.25
CA VAL A 131 84.96 -52.23 -2.09
C VAL A 131 85.63 -51.22 -1.15
N LYS A 132 86.19 -51.68 -0.02
CA LYS A 132 86.87 -50.83 0.96
C LYS A 132 88.09 -50.12 0.40
N ASP A 133 88.93 -50.84 -0.34
CA ASP A 133 90.15 -50.27 -0.93
C ASP A 133 89.82 -49.16 -1.95
N MET A 134 88.66 -49.26 -2.60
CA MET A 134 88.25 -48.33 -3.67
C MET A 134 87.43 -47.14 -3.16
N TYR A 135 86.49 -47.35 -2.24
CA TYR A 135 85.52 -46.32 -1.80
C TYR A 135 85.61 -45.96 -0.31
N ALA A 136 86.47 -46.62 0.45
CA ALA A 136 86.74 -46.32 1.87
C ALA A 136 85.51 -46.33 2.79
N ILE A 137 84.48 -47.12 2.46
CA ILE A 137 83.27 -47.28 3.28
C ILE A 137 83.56 -48.11 4.55
N ASN A 138 82.83 -47.81 5.63
CA ASN A 138 82.82 -48.61 6.85
C ASN A 138 81.41 -49.08 7.17
N LYS A 139 81.27 -50.15 7.95
CA LYS A 139 79.95 -50.60 8.41
C LYS A 139 79.33 -49.50 9.28
N SER A 140 78.24 -48.92 8.81
CA SER A 140 77.40 -47.95 9.49
C SER A 140 76.53 -48.65 10.55
N HIS A 141 76.11 -47.90 11.57
CA HIS A 141 75.10 -48.41 12.51
C HIS A 141 73.76 -48.65 11.82
N PHE A 142 73.41 -47.81 10.83
CA PHE A 142 72.17 -47.95 10.07
C PHE A 142 72.13 -49.24 9.23
N ASP A 143 73.28 -49.82 8.88
CA ASP A 143 73.33 -51.12 8.18
C ASP A 143 72.76 -52.26 9.01
N HIS A 144 72.70 -52.14 10.35
CA HIS A 144 72.01 -53.12 11.20
C HIS A 144 70.48 -53.12 11.00
N TYR A 145 69.96 -52.01 10.49
CA TYR A 145 68.54 -51.78 10.24
C TYR A 145 68.26 -51.81 8.73
N SER A 146 69.15 -52.38 7.91
CA SER A 146 68.98 -52.40 6.44
C SER A 146 67.60 -52.91 6.03
N SER A 147 67.12 -54.00 6.62
CA SER A 147 65.78 -54.54 6.34
C SER A 147 64.63 -53.54 6.59
N ASP A 148 64.79 -52.60 7.54
CA ASP A 148 63.78 -51.58 7.83
C ASP A 148 63.69 -50.51 6.73
N PHE A 149 64.72 -50.41 5.89
CA PHE A 149 64.78 -49.48 4.77
C PHE A 149 64.42 -50.11 3.43
N LEU A 150 64.12 -51.41 3.37
CA LEU A 150 63.88 -52.10 2.10
C LEU A 150 62.78 -51.44 1.26
N GLU A 151 61.65 -51.09 1.86
CA GLU A 151 60.51 -50.53 1.12
C GLU A 151 60.77 -49.10 0.63
N ILE A 152 61.36 -48.26 1.48
CA ILE A 152 61.73 -46.87 1.12
C ILE A 152 62.89 -46.86 0.10
N PHE A 153 63.78 -47.86 0.18
CA PHE A 153 64.80 -48.14 -0.83
C PHE A 153 64.17 -48.54 -2.16
N LEU A 154 63.29 -49.55 -2.19
CA LEU A 154 62.64 -49.99 -3.43
C LEU A 154 61.86 -48.84 -4.08
N TYR A 155 61.22 -47.99 -3.28
CA TYR A 155 60.53 -46.79 -3.76
C TYR A 155 61.52 -45.81 -4.42
N GLY A 156 62.59 -45.43 -3.71
CA GLY A 156 63.62 -44.53 -4.22
C GLY A 156 64.36 -45.08 -5.44
N PHE A 157 64.76 -46.35 -5.39
CA PHE A 157 65.45 -47.05 -6.46
C PHE A 157 64.57 -47.17 -7.72
N ASN A 158 63.27 -47.43 -7.57
CA ASN A 158 62.32 -47.39 -8.68
C ASN A 158 62.09 -45.98 -9.24
N TYR A 159 62.12 -44.95 -8.41
CA TYR A 159 62.01 -43.56 -8.87
C TYR A 159 63.17 -43.16 -9.79
N TYR A 160 64.38 -43.67 -9.55
CA TYR A 160 65.54 -43.41 -10.41
C TYR A 160 65.66 -44.38 -11.59
N HIS A 161 65.32 -45.65 -11.42
CA HIS A 161 65.65 -46.71 -12.37
C HIS A 161 64.47 -47.52 -12.91
N GLY A 162 63.23 -47.18 -12.54
CA GLY A 162 62.02 -47.85 -13.01
C GLY A 162 61.63 -47.48 -14.44
N THR A 163 60.49 -48.01 -14.90
CA THR A 163 59.96 -47.77 -16.26
C THR A 163 59.87 -46.29 -16.64
N ASN A 164 59.59 -45.42 -15.67
CA ASN A 164 59.52 -43.97 -15.84
C ASN A 164 60.57 -43.23 -15.00
N GLY A 165 61.63 -43.92 -14.56
CA GLY A 165 62.64 -43.36 -13.67
C GLY A 165 63.58 -42.38 -14.35
N ILE A 166 64.20 -41.50 -13.56
CA ILE A 166 65.07 -40.40 -14.04
C ILE A 166 66.17 -40.87 -15.02
N TYR A 167 66.75 -42.05 -14.77
CA TYR A 167 67.85 -42.58 -15.58
C TYR A 167 67.41 -43.68 -16.57
N GLY A 168 66.10 -43.91 -16.71
CA GLY A 168 65.53 -44.96 -17.55
C GLY A 168 65.40 -46.31 -16.83
N ASN A 169 64.75 -47.26 -17.49
CA ASN A 169 64.42 -48.56 -16.92
C ASN A 169 65.63 -49.50 -16.94
N HIS A 170 66.19 -49.79 -15.75
CA HIS A 170 67.34 -50.70 -15.60
C HIS A 170 67.11 -51.75 -14.52
N LEU A 171 65.88 -51.96 -14.03
CA LEU A 171 65.65 -52.83 -12.88
C LEU A 171 65.63 -54.32 -13.27
N GLY A 172 65.11 -54.68 -14.44
CA GLY A 172 64.84 -56.08 -14.82
C GLY A 172 63.56 -56.64 -14.19
N PRO A 173 63.09 -57.84 -14.61
CA PRO A 173 61.81 -58.39 -14.17
C PRO A 173 61.79 -58.91 -12.72
N ASN A 174 62.92 -59.37 -12.16
CA ASN A 174 62.98 -60.03 -10.84
C ASN A 174 63.57 -59.13 -9.74
N TRP A 175 63.82 -57.86 -10.05
CA TRP A 175 64.57 -56.96 -9.19
C TRP A 175 64.00 -56.83 -7.78
N LYS A 176 62.67 -56.82 -7.62
CA LYS A 176 62.03 -56.69 -6.30
C LYS A 176 62.28 -57.88 -5.37
N ASP A 177 62.65 -59.03 -5.93
CA ASP A 177 62.85 -60.28 -5.19
C ASP A 177 64.32 -60.49 -4.78
N LEU A 178 65.21 -59.57 -5.15
CA LEU A 178 66.60 -59.59 -4.72
C LEU A 178 66.74 -59.22 -3.23
N PRO A 179 67.72 -59.80 -2.50
CA PRO A 179 67.97 -59.50 -1.09
C PRO A 179 68.71 -58.15 -0.94
N TRP A 180 68.09 -57.06 -1.38
CA TRP A 180 68.70 -55.73 -1.45
C TRP A 180 69.26 -55.24 -0.12
N GLU A 181 68.62 -55.58 0.99
CA GLU A 181 69.06 -55.27 2.34
C GLU A 181 70.44 -55.86 2.70
N THR A 182 70.94 -56.79 1.89
CA THR A 182 72.31 -57.30 1.97
C THR A 182 73.26 -56.60 1.01
N TYR A 183 72.78 -55.90 -0.03
CA TYR A 183 73.60 -55.30 -1.09
C TYR A 183 73.90 -53.81 -0.91
N TYR A 184 73.03 -53.05 -0.23
CA TYR A 184 73.28 -51.63 0.01
C TYR A 184 73.95 -51.36 1.36
N HIS A 185 74.76 -50.30 1.36
CA HIS A 185 75.31 -49.61 2.51
C HIS A 185 74.50 -48.34 2.79
N ILE A 186 74.16 -48.06 4.05
CA ILE A 186 73.38 -46.89 4.47
C ILE A 186 74.25 -46.00 5.35
N PRO A 187 74.97 -45.03 4.76
CA PRO A 187 75.77 -44.09 5.54
C PRO A 187 74.89 -43.11 6.34
N ILE A 188 73.69 -42.77 5.84
CA ILE A 188 72.70 -41.94 6.53
C ILE A 188 71.30 -42.49 6.26
N ALA A 189 70.55 -42.77 7.33
CA ALA A 189 69.16 -43.22 7.25
C ALA A 189 68.18 -42.06 6.98
N PRO A 190 67.06 -42.32 6.29
CA PRO A 190 65.94 -41.38 6.24
C PRO A 190 65.28 -41.22 7.61
N THR A 191 64.70 -40.05 7.82
CA THR A 191 63.86 -39.70 8.97
C THR A 191 62.44 -39.44 8.51
N GLN A 192 61.52 -39.11 9.42
CA GLN A 192 60.17 -38.69 9.04
C GLN A 192 60.19 -37.53 8.05
N ASN A 193 61.19 -36.63 8.11
CA ASN A 193 61.21 -35.40 7.32
C ASN A 193 62.43 -35.23 6.41
N THR A 194 63.51 -35.99 6.61
CA THR A 194 64.77 -35.87 5.84
C THR A 194 65.09 -37.16 5.09
N ARG A 195 65.74 -37.02 3.93
CA ARG A 195 66.24 -38.13 3.12
C ARG A 195 67.42 -38.84 3.79
N GLY A 196 67.61 -40.10 3.41
CA GLY A 196 68.84 -40.86 3.57
C GLY A 196 69.39 -41.29 2.22
N VAL A 197 70.45 -42.11 2.22
CA VAL A 197 71.08 -42.63 1.00
C VAL A 197 71.36 -44.12 1.16
N ALA A 198 71.07 -44.91 0.13
CA ALA A 198 71.50 -46.30 0.00
C ALA A 198 72.50 -46.41 -1.14
N TRP A 199 73.65 -47.03 -0.87
CA TRP A 199 74.79 -47.11 -1.77
C TRP A 199 75.15 -48.57 -2.07
N LEU A 200 75.11 -48.96 -3.35
CA LEU A 200 75.24 -50.34 -3.82
C LEU A 200 76.50 -50.53 -4.65
N PHE A 201 77.06 -51.74 -4.64
CA PHE A 201 78.31 -52.06 -5.34
C PHE A 201 78.19 -53.39 -6.08
N HIS A 202 78.68 -53.44 -7.32
CA HIS A 202 78.71 -54.66 -8.11
C HIS A 202 80.09 -54.88 -8.75
N LYS A 203 80.28 -56.10 -9.26
CA LYS A 203 81.51 -56.54 -9.90
C LYS A 203 81.28 -56.79 -11.40
N GLU A 204 82.21 -56.32 -12.22
CA GLU A 204 82.24 -56.61 -13.65
C GLU A 204 83.03 -57.87 -14.00
N SER A 205 82.85 -58.36 -15.22
CA SER A 205 83.54 -59.56 -15.73
C SER A 205 85.07 -59.47 -15.71
N ASP A 206 85.65 -58.26 -15.76
CA ASP A 206 87.10 -58.01 -15.67
C ASP A 206 87.62 -57.88 -14.23
N GLY A 207 86.72 -57.95 -13.24
CA GLY A 207 87.04 -57.83 -11.82
C GLY A 207 87.05 -56.40 -11.27
N SER A 208 86.71 -55.39 -12.07
CA SER A 208 86.52 -54.02 -11.60
C SER A 208 85.27 -53.89 -10.72
N VAL A 209 85.31 -52.95 -9.77
CA VAL A 209 84.21 -52.65 -8.82
C VAL A 209 83.55 -51.35 -9.27
N TRP A 210 82.22 -51.38 -9.35
CA TRP A 210 81.38 -50.25 -9.73
C TRP A 210 80.27 -50.05 -8.71
N TYR A 211 79.60 -48.90 -8.74
CA TYR A 211 78.57 -48.56 -7.77
C TYR A 211 77.36 -47.88 -8.43
N THR A 212 76.23 -47.96 -7.73
CA THR A 212 75.04 -47.13 -7.95
C THR A 212 74.48 -46.72 -6.59
N SER A 213 73.61 -45.73 -6.54
CA SER A 213 72.96 -45.32 -5.29
C SER A 213 71.53 -44.88 -5.52
N ALA A 214 70.73 -44.87 -4.46
CA ALA A 214 69.41 -44.28 -4.48
C ALA A 214 69.18 -43.42 -3.24
N TRP A 215 68.41 -42.36 -3.45
CA TRP A 215 67.81 -41.65 -2.33
C TRP A 215 66.87 -42.58 -1.57
N LEU A 216 66.98 -42.56 -0.25
CA LEU A 216 65.93 -43.03 0.63
C LEU A 216 65.07 -41.81 0.95
N PRO A 217 63.87 -41.64 0.37
CA PRO A 217 63.02 -40.50 0.69
C PRO A 217 62.70 -40.43 2.19
N PRO A 218 62.23 -39.26 2.69
CA PRO A 218 61.72 -39.19 4.05
C PRO A 218 60.59 -40.21 4.26
N LEU A 219 60.44 -40.72 5.48
CA LEU A 219 59.49 -41.79 5.79
C LEU A 219 58.03 -41.37 5.57
N HIS A 220 57.70 -40.08 5.67
CA HIS A 220 56.35 -39.57 5.35
C HIS A 220 55.94 -39.80 3.88
N VAL A 221 56.89 -40.07 2.98
CA VAL A 221 56.59 -40.32 1.56
C VAL A 221 55.76 -41.61 1.38
N LEU A 222 55.70 -42.48 2.39
CA LEU A 222 54.82 -43.65 2.42
C LEU A 222 53.44 -43.37 3.02
N GLU A 223 53.16 -42.15 3.50
CA GLU A 223 51.86 -41.73 4.03
C GLU A 223 50.95 -41.22 2.90
N GLU A 224 49.70 -41.68 2.86
CA GLU A 224 48.70 -41.17 1.93
C GLU A 224 47.95 -40.00 2.57
N GLU A 225 47.91 -38.87 1.87
CA GLU A 225 47.13 -37.68 2.22
C GLU A 225 45.93 -37.54 1.27
N GLU A 226 44.71 -37.58 1.82
CA GLU A 226 43.46 -37.47 1.07
C GLU A 226 42.61 -36.31 1.61
N SER A 227 42.13 -35.41 0.75
CA SER A 227 41.22 -34.33 1.17
C SER A 227 39.83 -34.86 1.54
N VAL A 228 39.35 -34.44 2.70
CA VAL A 228 38.05 -34.81 3.28
C VAL A 228 37.08 -33.65 3.17
N ILE A 229 35.90 -33.93 2.62
CA ILE A 229 34.80 -32.96 2.61
C ILE A 229 34.12 -33.01 3.97
N VAL A 230 34.22 -31.92 4.72
CA VAL A 230 33.40 -31.71 5.93
C VAL A 230 32.08 -31.09 5.50
N GLU A 231 30.98 -31.76 5.85
CA GLU A 231 29.65 -31.21 5.59
C GLU A 231 29.42 -29.95 6.44
N VAL A 232 29.01 -28.86 5.78
CA VAL A 232 28.60 -27.62 6.41
C VAL A 232 27.08 -27.49 6.25
N GLU A 233 26.37 -27.81 7.32
CA GLU A 233 24.90 -27.76 7.38
C GLU A 233 24.45 -26.32 7.65
N LEU A 234 24.04 -25.62 6.59
CA LEU A 234 23.44 -24.29 6.68
C LEU A 234 21.93 -24.40 6.92
N SER A 235 21.43 -23.57 7.84
CA SER A 235 20.00 -23.40 8.03
C SER A 235 19.38 -22.54 6.92
N SER A 236 18.09 -22.78 6.62
CA SER A 236 17.36 -22.01 5.60
C SER A 236 17.13 -20.57 6.06
N GLU A 237 17.79 -19.63 5.41
CA GLU A 237 17.67 -18.19 5.69
C GLU A 237 16.40 -17.60 5.07
N GLY A 238 15.93 -16.49 5.61
CA GLY A 238 14.79 -15.76 5.08
C GLY A 238 14.65 -14.38 5.68
N ALA A 239 14.04 -13.47 4.92
CA ALA A 239 13.73 -12.13 5.38
C ALA A 239 12.28 -11.78 5.09
N VAL A 240 11.69 -10.98 5.98
CA VAL A 240 10.30 -10.51 5.88
C VAL A 240 10.27 -9.01 6.03
N ILE A 241 9.57 -8.35 5.11
CA ILE A 241 9.07 -6.98 5.25
C ILE A 241 7.58 -7.09 5.56
N ALA A 242 7.11 -6.48 6.64
CA ALA A 242 5.70 -6.54 7.06
C ALA A 242 5.24 -5.26 7.77
N HIS A 243 3.95 -5.12 8.01
CA HIS A 243 3.35 -3.90 8.55
C HIS A 243 3.64 -3.70 10.04
N ASN A 244 3.97 -2.47 10.40
CA ASN A 244 4.13 -1.94 11.74
C ASN A 244 5.21 -2.67 12.56
N GLU A 245 4.82 -3.54 13.49
CA GLU A 245 5.74 -4.38 14.26
C GLU A 245 5.24 -5.81 14.37
N LYS A 246 6.14 -6.74 14.70
CA LYS A 246 5.85 -8.17 14.78
C LYS A 246 4.67 -8.43 15.73
N GLY A 247 3.60 -9.04 15.20
CA GLY A 247 2.37 -9.35 15.93
C GLY A 247 1.30 -8.24 15.95
N ALA A 248 1.59 -7.06 15.37
CA ALA A 248 0.67 -5.91 15.28
C ALA A 248 0.33 -5.54 13.83
N SER A 249 0.37 -6.51 12.92
CA SER A 249 0.04 -6.30 11.51
C SER A 249 -1.48 -6.17 11.32
N THR A 250 -1.90 -5.14 10.60
CA THR A 250 -3.29 -4.95 10.18
C THR A 250 -3.42 -4.88 8.66
N PHE A 251 -2.30 -4.94 7.93
CA PHE A 251 -2.22 -4.93 6.48
C PHE A 251 -1.41 -6.12 5.99
N ASP A 252 -1.89 -6.77 4.93
CA ASP A 252 -1.10 -7.75 4.19
C ASP A 252 -0.26 -7.01 3.15
N VAL A 253 1.00 -6.71 3.47
CA VAL A 253 1.90 -5.89 2.61
C VAL A 253 2.15 -6.51 1.24
N VAL A 254 1.93 -7.82 1.07
CA VAL A 254 2.06 -8.47 -0.24
C VAL A 254 0.87 -8.09 -1.14
N LYS A 255 -0.33 -7.96 -0.55
CA LYS A 255 -1.56 -7.59 -1.26
C LYS A 255 -1.75 -6.08 -1.38
N GLY A 256 -1.40 -5.31 -0.34
CA GLY A 256 -1.56 -3.87 -0.32
C GLY A 256 -1.23 -3.26 1.04
N ILE A 257 -0.45 -2.19 1.03
CA ILE A 257 -0.25 -1.31 2.16
C ILE A 257 -0.30 0.16 1.69
N PRO A 258 -1.04 1.05 2.39
CA PRO A 258 -1.06 2.47 2.06
C PRO A 258 0.28 3.16 2.34
N THR A 259 0.54 4.26 1.65
CA THR A 259 1.58 5.20 2.07
C THR A 259 1.27 5.79 3.44
N SER A 260 2.28 6.30 4.14
CA SER A 260 2.17 6.81 5.52
C SER A 260 1.87 5.75 6.60
N GLU A 261 1.83 4.47 6.25
CA GLU A 261 1.95 3.37 7.22
C GLU A 261 3.41 3.05 7.52
N GLN A 262 3.65 2.32 8.60
CA GLN A 262 4.98 1.87 9.01
C GLN A 262 5.21 0.41 8.62
N LEU A 263 6.48 0.07 8.39
CA LEU A 263 6.97 -1.27 8.14
C LEU A 263 7.96 -1.70 9.23
N TYR A 264 8.17 -3.01 9.35
CA TYR A 264 9.36 -3.60 9.94
C TYR A 264 10.03 -4.54 8.95
N VAL A 265 11.31 -4.78 9.20
CA VAL A 265 12.14 -5.77 8.50
C VAL A 265 12.71 -6.72 9.53
N ASN A 266 12.59 -8.02 9.27
CA ASN A 266 13.20 -9.06 10.07
C ASN A 266 13.98 -10.03 9.18
N VAL A 267 15.25 -10.25 9.51
CA VAL A 267 16.15 -11.14 8.78
C VAL A 267 16.58 -12.29 9.69
N LEU A 268 16.39 -13.52 9.24
CA LEU A 268 16.96 -14.71 9.84
C LEU A 268 18.13 -15.19 8.97
N ALA A 269 19.34 -15.01 9.47
CA ALA A 269 20.59 -15.36 8.81
C ALA A 269 21.26 -16.52 9.55
N ASN A 270 22.17 -17.26 8.90
CA ASN A 270 23.06 -18.16 9.62
C ASN A 270 23.97 -17.33 10.57
N GLU A 271 24.22 -17.80 11.79
CA GLU A 271 25.00 -17.01 12.77
C GLU A 271 26.44 -16.73 12.33
N TYR A 272 27.00 -17.60 11.51
CA TYR A 272 28.33 -17.47 10.94
C TYR A 272 28.45 -18.24 9.61
N LEU A 273 29.57 -18.08 8.91
CA LEU A 273 29.95 -18.92 7.77
C LEU A 273 31.32 -19.53 8.02
N VAL A 274 31.54 -20.73 7.50
CA VAL A 274 32.82 -21.43 7.59
C VAL A 274 33.28 -21.90 6.22
N GLU A 275 34.57 -21.71 5.93
CA GLU A 275 35.28 -22.41 4.86
C GLU A 275 36.26 -23.37 5.52
N LEU A 276 36.11 -24.67 5.28
CA LEU A 276 36.88 -25.71 5.95
C LEU A 276 37.32 -26.78 4.95
N SER A 277 38.62 -27.07 4.93
CA SER A 277 39.25 -28.19 4.24
C SER A 277 40.07 -28.96 5.26
N ILE A 278 39.90 -30.27 5.32
CA ILE A 278 40.61 -31.17 6.23
C ILE A 278 41.24 -32.26 5.38
N ASN A 279 42.48 -32.62 5.65
CA ASN A 279 43.14 -33.77 5.04
C ASN A 279 43.14 -34.94 6.03
N LYS A 280 42.83 -36.13 5.51
CA LYS A 280 43.01 -37.41 6.19
C LYS A 280 44.40 -37.92 5.87
N ILE A 281 45.17 -38.17 6.91
CA ILE A 281 46.46 -38.85 6.83
C ILE A 281 46.21 -40.31 7.18
N GLN A 282 46.63 -41.23 6.31
CA GLN A 282 46.53 -42.67 6.56
C GLN A 282 47.80 -43.40 6.12
N GLY A 283 48.15 -44.45 6.86
CA GLY A 283 49.33 -45.24 6.56
C GLY A 283 49.36 -46.54 7.36
N VAL A 284 50.44 -47.29 7.18
CA VAL A 284 50.70 -48.53 7.92
C VAL A 284 52.07 -48.44 8.57
N HIS A 285 52.10 -48.40 9.90
CA HIS A 285 53.34 -48.52 10.65
C HIS A 285 53.79 -49.98 10.66
N LYS A 286 54.98 -50.25 10.13
CA LYS A 286 55.59 -51.58 10.12
C LYS A 286 56.61 -51.68 11.24
N TYR A 287 56.48 -52.69 12.10
CA TYR A 287 57.44 -52.99 13.17
C TYR A 287 57.85 -54.45 13.13
N THR A 288 59.14 -54.71 12.93
CA THR A 288 59.70 -56.07 12.91
C THR A 288 60.42 -56.37 14.21
N GLU A 289 59.93 -57.35 14.97
CA GLU A 289 60.59 -57.82 16.18
C GLU A 289 61.49 -59.02 15.86
N LYS A 290 62.76 -58.93 16.26
CA LYS A 290 63.75 -60.01 16.13
C LYS A 290 63.66 -60.95 17.32
N ILE A 291 63.23 -62.18 17.10
CA ILE A 291 63.03 -63.19 18.15
C ILE A 291 64.07 -64.30 17.99
N PHE A 292 64.71 -64.69 19.08
CA PHE A 292 65.66 -65.80 19.08
C PHE A 292 64.93 -67.14 18.86
N ALA A 293 65.38 -67.91 17.86
CA ALA A 293 64.72 -69.13 17.38
C ALA A 293 65.52 -70.43 17.67
N GLY A 294 66.69 -70.32 18.28
CA GLY A 294 67.57 -71.45 18.64
C GLY A 294 69.00 -71.22 18.17
N ASN A 295 69.81 -72.29 18.13
CA ASN A 295 71.13 -72.29 17.49
C ASN A 295 71.14 -73.28 16.33
N ASP A 296 71.89 -73.00 15.27
CA ASP A 296 72.14 -73.95 14.18
C ASP A 296 73.05 -75.11 14.61
N SER A 297 73.28 -76.07 13.71
CA SER A 297 74.12 -77.25 13.94
C SER A 297 75.60 -76.94 14.22
N ASN A 298 76.04 -75.69 14.06
CA ASN A 298 77.40 -75.22 14.35
C ASN A 298 77.46 -74.37 15.64
N GLY A 299 76.33 -74.18 16.33
CA GLY A 299 76.24 -73.41 17.58
C GLY A 299 75.97 -71.91 17.40
N ASN A 300 75.66 -71.43 16.18
CA ASN A 300 75.37 -70.02 15.93
C ASN A 300 73.89 -69.70 16.23
N PRO A 301 73.58 -68.55 16.86
CA PRO A 301 72.21 -68.15 17.15
C PRO A 301 71.40 -67.90 15.87
N THR A 302 70.26 -68.56 15.73
CA THR A 302 69.25 -68.35 14.69
C THR A 302 68.10 -67.50 15.22
N TYR A 303 67.52 -66.67 14.34
CA TYR A 303 66.45 -65.73 14.69
C TYR A 303 65.27 -65.89 13.73
N THR A 304 64.06 -65.61 14.22
CA THR A 304 62.84 -65.46 13.42
C THR A 304 62.36 -64.02 13.55
N TYR A 305 61.87 -63.45 12.46
CA TYR A 305 61.36 -62.08 12.41
C TYR A 305 59.84 -62.11 12.39
N ILE A 306 59.19 -61.39 13.32
CA ILE A 306 57.74 -61.18 13.30
C ILE A 306 57.49 -59.72 12.94
N THR A 307 56.91 -59.49 11.78
CA THR A 307 56.52 -58.14 11.32
C THR A 307 55.07 -57.87 11.65
N THR A 308 54.83 -56.84 12.45
CA THR A 308 53.49 -56.31 12.74
C THR A 308 53.20 -55.12 11.84
N HIS A 309 52.01 -55.11 11.24
CA HIS A 309 51.52 -54.01 10.42
C HIS A 309 50.37 -53.33 11.18
N THR A 310 50.60 -52.11 11.62
CA THR A 310 49.64 -51.34 12.42
C THR A 310 49.11 -50.18 11.57
N PRO A 311 47.91 -50.30 10.97
CA PRO A 311 47.30 -49.20 10.25
C PRO A 311 47.00 -48.03 11.20
N TYR A 312 47.05 -46.81 10.68
CA TYR A 312 46.67 -45.62 11.44
C TYR A 312 46.02 -44.57 10.56
N THR A 313 45.20 -43.71 11.18
CA THR A 313 44.58 -42.55 10.54
C THR A 313 44.42 -41.37 11.48
N TYR A 314 44.69 -40.15 11.01
CA TYR A 314 44.35 -38.90 11.70
C TYR A 314 44.08 -37.77 10.72
N TYR A 315 43.57 -36.64 11.22
CA TYR A 315 43.06 -35.54 10.40
C TYR A 315 43.76 -34.23 10.73
N LYS A 316 44.16 -33.49 9.69
CA LYS A 316 44.79 -32.17 9.79
C LYS A 316 43.98 -31.11 9.06
N ILE A 317 43.96 -29.90 9.59
CA ILE A 317 43.32 -28.73 8.98
C ILE A 317 44.24 -28.23 7.87
N ASP A 318 43.73 -28.28 6.64
CA ASP A 318 44.38 -27.73 5.45
C ASP A 318 44.03 -26.25 5.28
N ASN A 319 42.73 -25.92 5.32
CA ASN A 319 42.23 -24.55 5.25
C ASN A 319 41.06 -24.34 6.23
N PHE A 320 41.06 -23.20 6.92
CA PHE A 320 39.99 -22.82 7.83
C PHE A 320 39.77 -21.31 7.82
N LYS A 321 38.55 -20.84 7.57
CA LYS A 321 38.14 -19.44 7.72
C LYS A 321 36.75 -19.34 8.32
N LEU A 322 36.61 -18.53 9.35
CA LEU A 322 35.38 -18.25 10.06
C LEU A 322 34.95 -16.80 9.84
N TYR A 323 33.67 -16.60 9.52
CA TYR A 323 33.08 -15.30 9.27
C TYR A 323 31.85 -15.09 10.15
N GLY A 324 31.79 -13.97 10.87
CA GLY A 324 30.65 -13.57 11.68
C GLY A 324 29.79 -12.53 10.96
N LEU A 325 28.52 -12.43 11.33
CA LEU A 325 27.61 -11.42 10.80
C LEU A 325 28.15 -9.99 11.01
N ALA A 326 28.10 -9.20 9.95
CA ALA A 326 28.44 -7.78 9.94
C ALA A 326 27.17 -6.92 9.86
N ASP A 327 26.34 -7.14 8.84
CA ASP A 327 25.07 -6.43 8.64
C ASP A 327 24.18 -7.14 7.62
N ALA A 328 22.90 -6.76 7.57
CA ALA A 328 21.98 -7.10 6.49
C ALA A 328 21.47 -5.81 5.82
N ILE A 329 21.48 -5.79 4.50
CA ILE A 329 20.95 -4.70 3.67
C ILE A 329 19.70 -5.21 2.96
N VAL A 330 18.56 -4.57 3.21
CA VAL A 330 17.27 -4.91 2.60
C VAL A 330 16.84 -3.77 1.71
N ASN A 331 16.62 -4.06 0.43
CA ASN A 331 16.16 -3.10 -0.57
C ASN A 331 14.73 -3.42 -0.98
N ASN A 332 13.87 -2.41 -0.98
CA ASN A 332 12.51 -2.49 -1.49
C ASN A 332 11.99 -1.07 -1.73
N TYR A 333 11.15 -0.91 -2.76
CA TYR A 333 10.55 0.38 -3.13
C TYR A 333 9.80 1.09 -1.98
N ALA A 334 9.16 0.34 -1.08
CA ALA A 334 8.36 0.86 0.03
C ALA A 334 9.18 1.25 1.26
N LEU A 335 10.46 0.87 1.33
CA LEU A 335 11.32 1.21 2.45
C LEU A 335 11.75 2.69 2.39
N PRO A 336 12.02 3.34 3.54
CA PRO A 336 12.57 4.69 3.56
C PRO A 336 13.84 4.78 2.70
N ASN A 337 13.87 5.72 1.74
CA ASN A 337 14.97 5.84 0.76
C ASN A 337 15.24 4.59 -0.10
N GLY A 338 14.31 3.63 -0.16
CA GLY A 338 14.41 2.40 -0.93
C GLY A 338 15.29 1.29 -0.34
N SER A 339 15.95 1.54 0.81
CA SER A 339 16.90 0.59 1.41
C SER A 339 17.08 0.84 2.91
N VAL A 340 17.26 -0.24 3.68
CA VAL A 340 17.64 -0.19 5.09
C VAL A 340 18.83 -1.10 5.36
N ARG A 341 19.72 -0.67 6.25
CA ARG A 341 20.85 -1.46 6.76
C ARG A 341 20.61 -1.78 8.22
N ILE A 342 20.74 -3.05 8.59
CA ILE A 342 20.50 -3.58 9.93
C ILE A 342 21.81 -4.17 10.44
N GLU A 343 22.36 -3.59 11.51
CA GLU A 343 23.50 -4.15 12.23
C GLU A 343 23.01 -5.13 13.30
N PRO A 344 23.71 -6.25 13.57
CA PRO A 344 23.31 -7.21 14.59
C PRO A 344 23.18 -6.55 15.97
N ASN A 345 22.05 -6.78 16.62
CA ASN A 345 21.82 -6.31 17.98
C ASN A 345 22.72 -7.08 18.97
N SER A 346 23.59 -6.36 19.68
CA SER A 346 24.58 -6.95 20.59
C SER A 346 24.00 -7.70 21.79
N ASN A 347 22.72 -7.50 22.13
CA ASN A 347 22.05 -8.29 23.17
C ASN A 347 21.61 -9.67 22.67
N TYR A 348 21.56 -9.87 21.35
CA TYR A 348 21.04 -11.07 20.70
C TYR A 348 22.05 -11.75 19.77
N TYR A 349 23.24 -11.17 19.60
CA TYR A 349 24.32 -11.72 18.80
C TYR A 349 25.68 -11.33 19.39
N ALA A 350 26.52 -12.34 19.69
CA ALA A 350 27.83 -12.14 20.32
C ALA A 350 29.02 -12.47 19.39
N GLY A 351 28.77 -12.91 18.15
CA GLY A 351 29.80 -13.44 17.26
C GLY A 351 30.24 -14.85 17.62
N PRO A 352 30.68 -15.65 16.64
CA PRO A 352 31.10 -17.03 16.88
C PRO A 352 32.43 -17.09 17.63
N MET A 353 32.51 -17.96 18.63
CA MET A 353 33.75 -18.27 19.35
C MET A 353 34.46 -19.46 18.68
N VAL A 354 35.78 -19.37 18.53
CA VAL A 354 36.58 -20.45 17.95
C VAL A 354 37.82 -20.78 18.76
N ALA A 355 38.16 -22.06 18.82
CA ALA A 355 39.46 -22.55 19.28
C ALA A 355 40.01 -23.57 18.28
N TYR A 356 41.20 -23.32 17.72
CA TYR A 356 41.87 -24.23 16.79
C TYR A 356 43.39 -24.28 16.99
N ASN A 357 44.02 -25.38 16.60
CA ASN A 357 45.48 -25.53 16.46
C ASN A 357 45.84 -26.64 15.47
N GLN A 358 47.05 -26.57 14.90
CA GLN A 358 47.57 -27.51 13.91
C GLN A 358 48.66 -28.42 14.50
N LEU A 359 48.34 -29.12 15.59
CA LEU A 359 49.29 -29.95 16.34
C LEU A 359 49.11 -31.46 16.12
N GLY A 360 48.19 -31.87 15.24
CA GLY A 360 47.88 -33.26 14.92
C GLY A 360 49.09 -34.05 14.40
N GLY A 361 49.19 -35.30 14.82
CA GLY A 361 50.33 -36.16 14.50
C GLY A 361 50.22 -37.58 15.03
N MET A 362 51.35 -38.28 14.96
CA MET A 362 51.50 -39.68 15.36
C MET A 362 52.73 -39.86 16.25
N SER A 363 52.68 -40.83 17.16
CA SER A 363 53.83 -41.38 17.87
C SER A 363 53.77 -42.91 17.85
N THR A 364 54.93 -43.55 17.88
CA THR A 364 55.06 -45.01 17.82
C THR A 364 55.85 -45.54 19.02
N ASN A 365 55.49 -46.72 19.49
CA ASN A 365 56.26 -47.46 20.50
C ASN A 365 56.18 -48.96 20.16
N LYS A 366 57.28 -49.50 19.60
CA LYS A 366 57.30 -50.82 18.97
C LYS A 366 56.20 -50.94 17.91
N SER A 367 55.31 -51.93 18.04
CA SER A 367 54.14 -52.12 17.19
C SER A 367 52.94 -51.22 17.53
N HIS A 368 52.97 -50.49 18.64
CA HIS A 368 51.84 -49.64 19.05
C HIS A 368 51.92 -48.26 18.39
N VAL A 369 50.79 -47.81 17.84
CA VAL A 369 50.65 -46.49 17.23
C VAL A 369 49.63 -45.68 18.02
N THR A 370 50.00 -44.44 18.37
CA THR A 370 49.11 -43.45 18.97
C THR A 370 49.03 -42.23 18.06
N VAL A 371 47.82 -41.79 17.75
CA VAL A 371 47.52 -40.67 16.85
C VAL A 371 46.62 -39.63 17.53
N TRP A 372 46.65 -38.39 17.04
CA TRP A 372 45.73 -37.34 17.44
C TRP A 372 45.50 -36.35 16.29
N ASN A 373 44.28 -35.82 16.18
CA ASN A 373 43.95 -34.82 15.18
C ASN A 373 44.47 -33.42 15.54
N ASP A 374 44.42 -32.52 14.56
CA ASP A 374 44.29 -31.10 14.84
C ASP A 374 43.05 -30.80 15.70
N LYS A 375 42.99 -29.61 16.29
CA LYS A 375 41.84 -29.18 17.10
C LYS A 375 41.03 -28.15 16.34
N LEU A 376 39.70 -28.31 16.29
CA LEU A 376 38.77 -27.27 15.85
C LEU A 376 37.46 -27.33 16.64
N ILE A 377 37.16 -26.24 17.35
CA ILE A 377 35.91 -26.04 18.09
C ILE A 377 35.31 -24.69 17.68
N ILE A 378 34.05 -24.67 17.25
CA ILE A 378 33.29 -23.45 16.92
C ILE A 378 32.01 -23.43 17.77
N ASP A 379 31.77 -22.38 18.55
CA ASP A 379 30.61 -22.24 19.44
C ASP A 379 30.33 -23.47 20.32
N GLY A 380 31.40 -24.09 20.82
CA GLY A 380 31.35 -25.31 21.63
C GLY A 380 31.14 -26.61 20.83
N GLN A 381 30.88 -26.54 19.52
CA GLN A 381 30.85 -27.68 18.62
C GLN A 381 32.27 -28.18 18.36
N VAL A 382 32.60 -29.39 18.83
CA VAL A 382 33.88 -30.05 18.54
C VAL A 382 33.82 -30.66 17.14
N ILE A 383 34.45 -30.00 16.17
CA ILE A 383 34.51 -30.41 14.76
C ILE A 383 35.67 -31.38 14.54
N LEU A 384 36.82 -31.06 15.12
CA LEU A 384 37.99 -31.95 15.21
C LEU A 384 38.44 -32.06 16.67
N ASP A 385 38.55 -33.31 17.14
CA ASP A 385 38.97 -33.63 18.50
C ASP A 385 40.44 -34.08 18.52
N SER A 386 41.27 -33.36 19.27
CA SER A 386 42.71 -33.59 19.39
C SER A 386 43.05 -34.62 20.49
N ILE A 387 42.13 -35.51 20.81
CA ILE A 387 42.35 -36.59 21.78
C ILE A 387 43.33 -37.63 21.22
N SER A 388 44.34 -37.99 22.04
CA SER A 388 45.29 -39.04 21.68
C SER A 388 44.67 -40.43 21.85
N VAL A 389 44.65 -41.22 20.77
CA VAL A 389 44.04 -42.55 20.72
C VAL A 389 44.90 -43.54 19.95
N SER A 390 44.65 -44.84 20.12
CA SER A 390 45.40 -45.86 19.38
C SER A 390 44.89 -45.99 17.95
N GLN A 391 45.82 -45.97 16.98
CA GLN A 391 45.62 -46.20 15.54
C GLN A 391 44.71 -45.20 14.82
N PHE A 392 43.45 -45.06 15.21
CA PHE A 392 42.44 -44.33 14.44
C PHE A 392 41.88 -43.16 15.26
N ALA A 393 42.24 -41.94 14.88
CA ALA A 393 41.70 -40.73 15.47
C ALA A 393 40.22 -40.53 15.08
N PRO A 394 39.42 -39.82 15.90
CA PRO A 394 38.02 -39.54 15.58
C PRO A 394 37.86 -38.83 14.24
N GLU A 395 36.86 -39.21 13.46
CA GLU A 395 36.54 -38.54 12.20
C GLU A 395 36.01 -37.10 12.43
N PRO A 396 36.22 -36.17 11.48
CA PRO A 396 35.65 -34.82 11.56
C PRO A 396 34.12 -34.87 11.62
N LYS A 397 33.52 -34.03 12.47
CA LYS A 397 32.06 -33.89 12.55
C LYS A 397 31.55 -32.78 11.63
N PRO A 398 30.31 -32.90 11.08
CA PRO A 398 29.68 -31.82 10.34
C PRO A 398 29.60 -30.52 11.15
N VAL A 399 29.75 -29.39 10.48
CA VAL A 399 29.54 -28.07 11.09
C VAL A 399 28.06 -27.73 10.99
N ARG A 400 27.41 -27.48 12.12
CA ARG A 400 25.98 -27.14 12.17
C ARG A 400 25.81 -25.69 12.52
N ILE A 401 25.24 -24.92 11.61
CA ILE A 401 25.12 -23.47 11.77
C ILE A 401 23.65 -23.11 12.03
N PRO A 402 23.32 -22.64 13.25
CA PRO A 402 21.97 -22.20 13.57
C PRO A 402 21.64 -20.85 12.89
N LEU A 403 20.34 -20.53 12.83
CA LEU A 403 19.90 -19.18 12.51
C LEU A 403 20.08 -18.27 13.72
N THR A 404 20.31 -17.00 13.45
CA THR A 404 20.30 -15.93 14.45
C THR A 404 18.99 -15.88 15.23
N HIS A 405 19.08 -15.42 16.48
CA HIS A 405 17.91 -14.99 17.24
C HIS A 405 17.04 -13.99 16.45
N GLU A 406 15.72 -14.07 16.57
CA GLU A 406 14.77 -13.25 15.80
C GLU A 406 14.95 -11.73 15.95
N ASN A 407 15.53 -11.30 17.07
CA ASN A 407 15.79 -9.88 17.35
C ASN A 407 17.24 -9.45 17.02
N ALA A 408 18.08 -10.36 16.50
CA ALA A 408 19.44 -10.03 16.12
C ALA A 408 19.46 -9.06 14.93
N LEU A 409 18.65 -9.34 13.89
CA LEU A 409 18.51 -8.49 12.70
C LEU A 409 17.03 -8.08 12.54
N TYR A 410 16.60 -7.17 13.41
CA TYR A 410 15.23 -6.65 13.44
C TYR A 410 15.23 -5.12 13.48
N LEU A 411 14.48 -4.50 12.58
CA LEU A 411 14.31 -3.05 12.52
C LEU A 411 12.83 -2.72 12.28
N LYS A 412 12.27 -1.76 13.03
CA LYS A 412 10.86 -1.35 12.96
C LYS A 412 10.74 0.16 12.80
N ASP A 413 9.50 0.67 12.80
CA ASP A 413 9.17 2.09 12.66
C ASP A 413 9.59 2.70 11.31
N LEU A 414 9.63 1.87 10.26
CA LEU A 414 10.06 2.25 8.92
C LEU A 414 8.89 2.86 8.14
N LEU A 415 8.76 4.19 8.18
CA LEU A 415 7.65 4.92 7.54
C LEU A 415 7.72 4.87 6.00
N ILE A 416 6.64 4.43 5.36
CA ILE A 416 6.48 4.53 3.90
C ILE A 416 6.25 5.99 3.53
N GLU A 417 7.04 6.52 2.60
CA GLU A 417 6.92 7.92 2.15
C GLU A 417 5.50 8.24 1.68
N SER A 418 4.92 9.34 2.19
CA SER A 418 3.50 9.67 1.98
C SER A 418 3.13 9.92 0.52
N ARG A 419 4.08 10.37 -0.30
CA ARG A 419 3.93 10.66 -1.74
C ARG A 419 4.43 9.53 -2.65
N LEU A 420 4.80 8.37 -2.08
CA LEU A 420 5.26 7.24 -2.87
C LEU A 420 4.12 6.75 -3.78
N LEU A 421 4.40 6.57 -5.07
CA LEU A 421 3.39 6.14 -6.03
C LEU A 421 2.92 4.71 -5.72
N ASN A 422 1.66 4.44 -6.01
CA ASN A 422 1.13 3.10 -5.97
C ASN A 422 1.95 2.20 -6.91
N LYS A 423 2.43 1.05 -6.40
CA LYS A 423 3.17 0.07 -7.20
C LYS A 423 2.92 -1.35 -6.71
N SER A 424 2.53 -2.22 -7.64
CA SER A 424 2.22 -3.63 -7.35
C SER A 424 3.48 -4.48 -7.24
N ALA A 425 3.50 -5.37 -6.25
CA ALA A 425 4.46 -6.47 -6.08
C ALA A 425 5.93 -6.08 -6.35
N THR A 426 6.36 -4.96 -5.79
CA THR A 426 7.74 -4.50 -5.95
C THR A 426 8.71 -5.53 -5.36
N PRO A 427 9.75 -5.92 -6.11
CA PRO A 427 10.68 -6.95 -5.67
C PRO A 427 11.54 -6.44 -4.52
N SER A 428 11.86 -7.35 -3.61
CA SER A 428 12.76 -7.10 -2.49
C SER A 428 14.05 -7.89 -2.67
N THR A 429 15.18 -7.33 -2.23
CA THR A 429 16.45 -8.06 -2.15
C THR A 429 17.08 -7.88 -0.77
N THR A 430 17.47 -8.99 -0.14
CA THR A 430 18.22 -8.96 1.12
C THR A 430 19.60 -9.52 0.91
N THR A 431 20.60 -8.73 1.29
CA THR A 431 22.01 -9.05 1.21
C THR A 431 22.58 -9.11 2.62
N ILE A 432 23.08 -10.26 3.05
CA ILE A 432 23.74 -10.44 4.34
C ILE A 432 25.25 -10.40 4.13
N ASN A 433 25.93 -9.57 4.90
CA ASN A 433 27.38 -9.43 4.89
C ASN A 433 27.97 -10.07 6.15
N TYR A 434 29.02 -10.85 5.95
CA TYR A 434 29.80 -11.48 7.00
C TYR A 434 31.24 -10.97 6.93
N HIS A 435 31.82 -10.63 8.08
CA HIS A 435 33.20 -10.19 8.20
C HIS A 435 34.08 -11.33 8.75
N TYR A 436 35.34 -11.33 8.33
CA TYR A 436 36.31 -12.32 8.79
C TYR A 436 36.57 -12.19 10.30
N ILE A 437 36.52 -13.31 11.01
CA ILE A 437 36.76 -13.40 12.46
C ILE A 437 38.14 -14.01 12.73
N ALA A 438 38.38 -15.21 12.20
CA ALA A 438 39.56 -16.01 12.50
C ALA A 438 39.77 -17.11 11.45
N GLY A 439 40.98 -17.65 11.35
CA GLY A 439 41.32 -18.65 10.33
C GLY A 439 42.79 -18.63 9.92
N ILE A 440 43.09 -19.42 8.89
CA ILE A 440 44.39 -19.56 8.25
C ILE A 440 44.42 -18.64 7.01
N GLY A 441 45.38 -17.72 6.98
CA GLY A 441 45.56 -16.75 5.89
C GLY A 441 44.73 -15.47 6.04
N THR A 442 44.56 -14.73 4.92
CA THR A 442 43.76 -13.50 4.88
C THR A 442 42.31 -13.81 4.50
N GLY A 443 41.39 -13.17 5.23
CA GLY A 443 39.95 -13.21 4.97
C GLY A 443 39.41 -11.87 4.45
N GLY A 444 38.39 -11.95 3.59
CA GLY A 444 37.63 -10.79 3.10
C GLY A 444 36.22 -10.70 3.70
N ILE A 445 35.33 -10.00 3.01
CA ILE A 445 33.89 -10.00 3.31
C ILE A 445 33.23 -11.13 2.51
N LYS A 446 32.28 -11.83 3.12
CA LYS A 446 31.43 -12.82 2.45
C LYS A 446 30.01 -12.29 2.39
N THR A 447 29.34 -12.54 1.28
CA THR A 447 28.00 -12.02 1.04
C THR A 447 27.06 -13.14 0.64
N ARG A 448 25.85 -13.12 1.17
CA ARG A 448 24.75 -14.01 0.77
C ARG A 448 23.53 -13.20 0.38
N ILE A 449 22.82 -13.66 -0.65
CA ILE A 449 21.52 -13.10 -1.05
C ILE A 449 20.45 -14.12 -0.67
N ILE A 450 19.42 -13.66 0.03
CA ILE A 450 18.36 -14.51 0.56
C ILE A 450 16.97 -14.05 0.09
N PRO A 451 15.97 -14.95 0.05
CA PRO A 451 14.62 -14.58 -0.37
C PRO A 451 13.98 -13.58 0.60
N THR A 452 13.19 -12.67 0.05
CA THR A 452 12.40 -11.67 0.79
C THR A 452 11.08 -11.46 0.05
N ASN A 453 9.97 -11.30 0.78
CA ASN A 453 8.67 -11.08 0.15
C ASN A 453 8.62 -9.76 -0.61
N ASN A 454 7.79 -9.72 -1.66
CA ASN A 454 7.46 -8.49 -2.37
C ASN A 454 6.51 -7.62 -1.55
N VAL A 455 6.47 -6.33 -1.87
CA VAL A 455 5.56 -5.34 -1.24
C VAL A 455 4.73 -4.63 -2.31
N THR A 456 3.43 -4.49 -2.05
CA THR A 456 2.49 -3.75 -2.89
C THR A 456 2.07 -2.47 -2.18
N VAL A 457 2.45 -1.32 -2.73
CA VAL A 457 2.02 0.00 -2.21
C VAL A 457 0.71 0.38 -2.90
N HIS A 458 -0.35 0.60 -2.13
CA HIS A 458 -1.65 1.01 -2.64
C HIS A 458 -2.38 1.90 -1.63
N THR A 459 -2.40 3.20 -1.86
CA THR A 459 -3.06 4.17 -0.99
C THR A 459 -4.55 4.29 -1.38
N PRO A 460 -5.49 3.90 -0.49
CA PRO A 460 -6.90 3.82 -0.82
C PRO A 460 -7.63 5.16 -0.62
N VAL A 461 -8.58 5.44 -1.49
CA VAL A 461 -9.61 6.47 -1.35
C VAL A 461 -10.95 5.96 -1.83
N VAL A 462 -12.02 6.50 -1.26
CA VAL A 462 -13.42 6.24 -1.62
C VAL A 462 -14.15 7.56 -1.79
N CYS A 463 -15.19 7.57 -2.64
CA CYS A 463 -16.03 8.70 -2.92
C CYS A 463 -17.50 8.27 -2.78
N ASP A 464 -18.14 8.67 -1.67
CA ASP A 464 -19.58 8.51 -1.46
C ASP A 464 -20.22 9.90 -1.59
N GLY A 465 -20.59 10.24 -2.84
CA GLY A 465 -21.10 11.55 -3.23
C GLY A 465 -22.61 11.53 -3.46
N GLY A 466 -23.34 12.43 -2.81
CA GLY A 466 -24.80 12.45 -2.88
C GLY A 466 -25.39 13.84 -2.69
N ILE A 467 -26.68 13.95 -2.97
CA ILE A 467 -27.49 15.13 -2.66
C ILE A 467 -28.84 14.68 -2.08
N LEU A 468 -29.33 15.41 -1.07
CA LEU A 468 -30.65 15.20 -0.53
C LEU A 468 -31.70 15.76 -1.49
N SER A 469 -32.59 14.89 -1.99
CA SER A 469 -33.70 15.26 -2.87
C SER A 469 -34.78 16.03 -2.10
N ASP A 470 -35.14 17.22 -2.57
CA ASP A 470 -36.20 18.06 -1.97
C ASP A 470 -37.59 17.72 -2.55
N ASN A 471 -37.91 16.42 -2.57
CA ASN A 471 -39.16 15.88 -3.13
C ASN A 471 -40.43 16.56 -2.61
N PRO A 472 -40.58 16.90 -1.31
CA PRO A 472 -41.81 17.54 -0.81
C PRO A 472 -42.13 18.90 -1.44
N PHE A 473 -41.16 19.53 -2.11
CA PHE A 473 -41.30 20.81 -2.79
C PHE A 473 -41.24 20.68 -4.33
N ASP A 474 -41.18 19.46 -4.86
CA ASP A 474 -41.26 19.19 -6.30
C ASP A 474 -42.70 19.36 -6.80
N GLN A 475 -42.98 20.51 -7.41
CA GLN A 475 -44.29 20.86 -7.96
C GLN A 475 -44.52 20.33 -9.38
N SER A 476 -43.59 19.55 -9.93
CA SER A 476 -43.72 19.02 -11.30
C SER A 476 -44.93 18.10 -11.43
N LEU A 477 -45.73 18.28 -12.48
CA LEU A 477 -46.82 17.34 -12.80
C LEU A 477 -46.30 15.96 -13.24
N GLU A 478 -45.14 15.95 -13.91
CA GLU A 478 -44.42 14.74 -14.33
C GLU A 478 -43.04 14.69 -13.62
N PRO A 479 -43.00 14.22 -12.35
CA PRO A 479 -41.75 14.20 -11.58
C PRO A 479 -40.82 13.08 -12.05
N ASP A 480 -39.52 13.37 -12.09
CA ASP A 480 -38.50 12.39 -12.43
C ASP A 480 -38.06 11.63 -11.16
N ALA A 481 -38.22 10.31 -11.14
CA ALA A 481 -37.79 9.46 -10.02
C ALA A 481 -36.33 9.01 -10.12
N SER A 482 -35.69 9.17 -11.28
CA SER A 482 -34.27 8.82 -11.51
C SER A 482 -33.31 9.93 -11.10
N ARG A 483 -33.83 11.11 -10.76
CA ARG A 483 -33.07 12.31 -10.40
C ARG A 483 -33.53 12.88 -9.06
N ALA A 484 -32.59 13.42 -8.30
CA ALA A 484 -32.94 14.21 -7.13
C ALA A 484 -33.55 15.56 -7.53
N ALA A 485 -34.64 15.94 -6.88
CA ALA A 485 -35.28 17.25 -7.03
C ALA A 485 -34.45 18.31 -6.29
N VAL A 486 -34.09 19.36 -7.02
CA VAL A 486 -33.37 20.53 -6.50
C VAL A 486 -34.22 21.76 -6.80
N ILE A 487 -34.73 22.42 -5.77
CA ILE A 487 -35.71 23.49 -5.93
C ILE A 487 -35.03 24.85 -5.87
N LEU A 488 -35.36 25.74 -6.82
CA LEU A 488 -34.80 27.08 -6.89
C LEU A 488 -35.19 27.94 -5.68
N GLY A 489 -34.26 28.78 -5.21
CA GLY A 489 -34.50 29.68 -4.08
C GLY A 489 -34.61 28.95 -2.74
N ARG A 490 -34.01 27.76 -2.62
CA ARG A 490 -34.08 26.92 -1.42
C ARG A 490 -32.73 26.29 -1.08
N PRO A 491 -32.52 25.94 0.21
CA PRO A 491 -31.36 25.17 0.63
C PRO A 491 -31.49 23.69 0.26
N SER A 492 -30.35 23.03 0.06
CA SER A 492 -30.22 21.57 -0.04
C SER A 492 -28.94 21.12 0.68
N ILE A 493 -28.74 19.80 0.78
CA ILE A 493 -27.60 19.21 1.50
C ILE A 493 -26.88 18.25 0.55
N ILE A 494 -25.58 18.47 0.41
CA ILE A 494 -24.66 17.57 -0.26
C ILE A 494 -24.04 16.62 0.75
N GLN A 495 -23.91 15.36 0.39
CA GLN A 495 -23.13 14.36 1.10
C GLN A 495 -21.83 14.11 0.33
N LEU A 496 -20.69 14.09 1.02
CA LEU A 496 -19.42 13.67 0.45
C LEU A 496 -18.54 13.01 1.51
N LYS A 497 -18.59 11.68 1.59
CA LYS A 497 -17.86 10.91 2.62
C LYS A 497 -16.60 10.27 2.07
N THR A 498 -15.62 10.12 2.96
CA THR A 498 -14.41 9.28 2.79
C THR A 498 -14.60 7.88 3.39
N LYS A 499 -15.84 7.52 3.73
CA LYS A 499 -16.22 6.24 4.31
C LYS A 499 -16.93 5.40 3.27
N GLY A 500 -16.51 4.15 3.11
CA GLY A 500 -17.12 3.27 2.13
C GLY A 500 -16.33 1.99 1.92
N GLN A 501 -16.85 1.16 1.02
CA GLN A 501 -16.24 -0.11 0.65
C GLN A 501 -15.07 0.09 -0.34
N HIS A 502 -13.93 -0.52 -0.04
CA HIS A 502 -12.80 -0.69 -0.97
C HIS A 502 -12.54 -2.18 -1.26
N ILE A 503 -11.38 -2.56 -1.80
CA ILE A 503 -11.00 -3.97 -1.99
C ILE A 503 -11.05 -4.74 -0.67
N ASN A 504 -11.53 -5.98 -0.71
CA ASN A 504 -11.71 -6.80 0.48
C ASN A 504 -10.45 -7.61 0.82
N ILE A 505 -9.38 -6.92 1.22
CA ILE A 505 -8.13 -7.50 1.73
C ILE A 505 -7.86 -6.99 3.15
N GLU A 506 -6.96 -7.66 3.88
CA GLU A 506 -6.58 -7.27 5.24
C GLU A 506 -6.10 -5.81 5.29
N GLY A 507 -6.70 -5.02 6.18
CA GLY A 507 -6.43 -3.59 6.31
C GLY A 507 -7.35 -2.68 5.48
N TYR A 508 -8.01 -3.22 4.46
CA TYR A 508 -8.97 -2.51 3.60
C TYR A 508 -10.41 -2.94 3.96
N GLY A 509 -11.37 -2.80 3.04
CA GLY A 509 -12.79 -3.13 3.22
C GLY A 509 -13.70 -1.91 3.40
N ASN A 510 -14.77 -2.04 4.19
CA ASN A 510 -15.66 -0.92 4.50
C ASN A 510 -15.12 -0.11 5.69
N LYS A 511 -14.45 1.02 5.42
CA LYS A 511 -13.74 1.82 6.43
C LYS A 511 -13.78 3.31 6.12
N ASP A 512 -13.27 4.11 7.05
CA ASP A 512 -12.94 5.52 6.80
C ASP A 512 -11.51 5.65 6.27
N TYR A 513 -11.40 6.27 5.09
CA TYR A 513 -10.14 6.50 4.38
C TYR A 513 -9.69 7.95 4.42
N ALA A 514 -10.27 8.78 5.31
CA ALA A 514 -9.86 10.18 5.50
C ALA A 514 -8.34 10.33 5.73
N LYS A 515 -7.71 9.40 6.48
CA LYS A 515 -6.26 9.37 6.74
C LYS A 515 -5.41 9.41 5.47
N TYR A 516 -5.89 8.82 4.38
CA TYR A 516 -5.15 8.67 3.12
C TYR A 516 -5.63 9.62 2.04
N THR A 517 -6.53 10.53 2.36
CA THR A 517 -7.15 11.48 1.45
C THR A 517 -6.47 12.84 1.57
N THR A 518 -6.05 13.44 0.46
CA THR A 518 -5.52 14.82 0.48
C THR A 518 -6.63 15.86 0.37
N ASP A 519 -7.67 15.56 -0.42
CA ASP A 519 -8.76 16.48 -0.69
C ASP A 519 -10.00 15.70 -1.18
N LYS A 520 -11.18 16.25 -0.93
CA LYS A 520 -12.44 15.76 -1.48
C LYS A 520 -13.25 16.95 -1.97
N GLN A 521 -13.80 16.83 -3.17
CA GLN A 521 -14.34 17.98 -3.89
C GLN A 521 -15.68 17.66 -4.55
N VAL A 522 -16.49 18.70 -4.70
CA VAL A 522 -17.74 18.69 -5.45
C VAL A 522 -17.72 19.78 -6.54
N LYS A 523 -18.31 19.51 -7.69
CA LYS A 523 -18.48 20.47 -8.79
C LYS A 523 -19.92 20.46 -9.26
N PHE A 524 -20.55 21.63 -9.19
CA PHE A 524 -21.92 21.84 -9.62
C PHE A 524 -21.94 22.37 -11.06
N PRO A 525 -22.80 21.87 -11.94
CA PRO A 525 -22.96 22.41 -13.30
C PRO A 525 -23.82 23.69 -13.35
N PHE A 526 -24.24 24.20 -12.19
CA PHE A 526 -24.98 25.45 -11.99
C PHE A 526 -24.40 26.22 -10.81
N ASP A 527 -24.74 27.51 -10.70
CA ASP A 527 -24.26 28.37 -9.61
C ASP A 527 -24.91 27.94 -8.29
N VAL A 528 -24.13 27.96 -7.20
CA VAL A 528 -24.61 27.66 -5.85
C VAL A 528 -23.96 28.60 -4.84
N TYR A 529 -24.55 28.69 -3.65
CA TYR A 529 -23.87 29.21 -2.48
C TYR A 529 -23.52 28.06 -1.55
N THR A 530 -22.25 27.92 -1.16
CA THR A 530 -21.76 26.81 -0.30
C THR A 530 -21.68 27.22 1.18
N ASP A 531 -21.85 26.27 2.09
CA ASP A 531 -21.77 26.49 3.55
C ASP A 531 -22.82 27.49 4.07
N THR A 532 -23.96 27.58 3.39
CA THR A 532 -25.05 28.48 3.76
C THR A 532 -26.40 27.94 3.29
N LYS A 533 -27.45 28.27 4.03
CA LYS A 533 -28.84 27.97 3.68
C LYS A 533 -29.59 29.16 3.07
N VAL A 534 -28.89 30.27 2.87
CA VAL A 534 -29.41 31.53 2.34
C VAL A 534 -28.45 32.13 1.32
N GLN A 535 -28.93 33.05 0.50
CA GLN A 535 -28.11 33.83 -0.42
C GLN A 535 -27.02 34.60 0.34
N ASN A 536 -25.75 34.29 0.09
CA ASN A 536 -24.60 34.93 0.73
C ASN A 536 -23.39 35.04 -0.20
N ASN A 537 -23.03 36.26 -0.61
CA ASN A 537 -21.94 36.48 -1.57
C ASN A 537 -20.55 35.98 -1.17
N SER A 538 -20.24 35.87 0.12
CA SER A 538 -18.94 35.29 0.53
C SER A 538 -18.83 33.79 0.20
N SER A 539 -19.97 33.15 -0.01
CA SER A 539 -20.14 31.71 -0.24
C SER A 539 -20.44 31.38 -1.71
N TYR A 540 -20.38 32.36 -2.61
CA TYR A 540 -20.76 32.15 -4.00
C TYR A 540 -19.76 31.25 -4.73
N LEU A 541 -20.26 30.14 -5.28
CA LEU A 541 -19.54 29.24 -6.15
C LEU A 541 -20.16 29.26 -7.54
N LYS A 542 -19.39 29.77 -8.50
CA LYS A 542 -19.78 29.76 -9.91
C LYS A 542 -19.83 28.33 -10.44
N SER A 543 -20.83 28.06 -11.28
CA SER A 543 -20.96 26.82 -12.07
C SER A 543 -19.63 26.32 -12.66
N ASN A 544 -19.48 25.00 -12.68
CA ASN A 544 -18.32 24.25 -13.18
C ASN A 544 -17.00 24.54 -12.45
N THR A 545 -17.06 24.98 -11.20
CA THR A 545 -15.90 25.17 -10.32
C THR A 545 -15.85 24.08 -9.26
N TRP A 546 -14.67 23.48 -9.05
CA TRP A 546 -14.45 22.53 -7.96
C TRP A 546 -14.41 23.26 -6.62
N TYR A 547 -15.12 22.72 -5.63
CA TYR A 547 -15.14 23.19 -4.26
C TYR A 547 -14.62 22.09 -3.33
N SER A 548 -13.62 22.40 -2.51
CA SER A 548 -13.06 21.47 -1.52
C SER A 548 -13.93 21.44 -0.27
N VAL A 549 -14.45 20.26 0.06
CA VAL A 549 -15.22 20.02 1.28
C VAL A 549 -14.23 19.60 2.38
N PRO A 550 -14.26 20.23 3.57
CA PRO A 550 -13.39 19.83 4.68
C PRO A 550 -13.45 18.32 4.97
N LEU A 551 -12.29 17.68 5.18
CA LEU A 551 -12.21 16.23 5.35
C LEU A 551 -12.98 15.72 6.57
N ASP A 552 -13.12 16.54 7.60
CA ASP A 552 -13.86 16.27 8.84
C ASP A 552 -15.38 16.48 8.72
N GLN A 553 -15.88 16.92 7.57
CA GLN A 553 -17.31 17.14 7.31
C GLN A 553 -17.88 16.15 6.29
N ASP A 554 -18.85 15.33 6.67
CA ASP A 554 -19.51 14.39 5.75
C ASP A 554 -20.61 15.05 4.89
N THR A 555 -21.01 16.29 5.22
CA THR A 555 -22.11 17.03 4.57
C THR A 555 -21.76 18.49 4.33
N LEU A 556 -22.31 19.07 3.26
CA LEU A 556 -22.20 20.48 2.90
C LEU A 556 -23.59 21.08 2.67
N ASP A 557 -23.96 22.11 3.43
CA ASP A 557 -25.16 22.92 3.16
C ASP A 557 -24.93 23.75 1.89
N ILE A 558 -25.92 23.77 1.01
CA ILE A 558 -25.93 24.63 -0.18
C ILE A 558 -27.24 25.42 -0.27
N TYR A 559 -27.20 26.58 -0.93
CA TYR A 559 -28.40 27.31 -1.35
C TYR A 559 -28.39 27.52 -2.86
N VAL A 560 -29.49 27.18 -3.52
CA VAL A 560 -29.62 27.26 -4.97
C VAL A 560 -30.27 28.59 -5.35
N PRO A 561 -29.55 29.51 -6.03
CA PRO A 561 -30.07 30.81 -6.39
C PRO A 561 -31.26 30.75 -7.36
N THR A 562 -32.14 31.75 -7.32
CA THR A 562 -33.35 31.79 -8.16
C THR A 562 -33.05 31.90 -9.66
N TRP A 563 -31.91 32.47 -10.04
CA TRP A 563 -31.51 32.68 -11.44
C TRP A 563 -30.89 31.46 -12.12
N VAL A 564 -30.69 30.36 -11.38
CA VAL A 564 -30.24 29.11 -11.99
C VAL A 564 -31.31 28.64 -12.98
N THR A 565 -30.88 28.34 -14.20
CA THR A 565 -31.75 27.81 -15.24
C THR A 565 -32.33 26.46 -14.81
N GLU A 566 -33.65 26.28 -14.92
CA GLU A 566 -34.28 24.97 -14.73
C GLU A 566 -33.78 23.96 -15.76
N GLY A 567 -33.63 22.69 -15.36
CA GLY A 567 -33.15 21.65 -16.27
C GLY A 567 -32.60 20.42 -15.57
N GLU A 568 -32.07 19.51 -16.38
CA GLU A 568 -31.43 18.28 -15.93
C GLU A 568 -29.91 18.46 -15.87
N TYR A 569 -29.32 18.03 -14.75
CA TYR A 569 -27.91 18.28 -14.44
C TYR A 569 -27.27 17.05 -13.80
N THR A 570 -25.94 17.02 -13.82
CA THR A 570 -25.13 16.01 -13.12
C THR A 570 -24.08 16.73 -12.28
N ILE A 571 -24.14 16.53 -10.96
CA ILE A 571 -23.12 16.99 -10.02
C ILE A 571 -22.00 15.96 -10.00
N GLU A 572 -20.75 16.43 -10.01
CA GLU A 572 -19.57 15.58 -9.98
C GLU A 572 -18.86 15.65 -8.63
N TYR A 573 -18.41 14.50 -8.14
CA TYR A 573 -17.66 14.38 -6.90
C TYR A 573 -16.32 13.69 -7.16
N ARG A 574 -15.31 14.04 -6.36
CA ARG A 574 -14.06 13.29 -6.35
C ARG A 574 -13.38 13.30 -4.98
N THR A 575 -12.65 12.23 -4.69
CA THR A 575 -11.76 12.08 -3.53
C THR A 575 -10.36 11.76 -4.05
N ILE A 576 -9.34 12.48 -3.59
CA ILE A 576 -7.98 12.41 -4.11
C ILE A 576 -7.05 11.82 -3.05
N ALA A 577 -6.29 10.79 -3.40
CA ALA A 577 -5.33 10.15 -2.49
C ALA A 577 -4.16 11.07 -2.15
N ILE A 578 -3.57 10.89 -0.96
CA ILE A 578 -2.40 11.68 -0.51
C ILE A 578 -1.18 11.49 -1.40
N ASN A 579 -1.03 10.34 -2.05
CA ASN A 579 0.06 10.09 -2.99
C ASN A 579 -0.32 10.35 -4.46
N ALA A 580 -1.47 10.97 -4.73
CA ALA A 580 -1.90 11.27 -6.09
C ALA A 580 -0.92 12.23 -6.79
N PRO A 581 -0.30 11.83 -7.93
CA PRO A 581 0.56 12.73 -8.70
C PRO A 581 -0.24 13.74 -9.53
N ASN A 582 -1.49 13.42 -9.84
CA ASN A 582 -2.41 14.17 -10.68
C ASN A 582 -3.86 13.77 -10.30
N HIS A 583 -4.84 14.28 -11.05
CA HIS A 583 -6.25 13.97 -10.81
C HIS A 583 -6.81 12.86 -11.72
N ASP A 584 -5.95 12.23 -12.56
CA ASP A 584 -6.34 11.23 -13.56
C ASP A 584 -5.24 10.17 -13.75
N PRO A 585 -5.57 8.87 -13.88
CA PRO A 585 -6.92 8.34 -14.05
C PRO A 585 -7.69 8.21 -12.72
N ALA A 586 -9.02 8.24 -12.85
CA ALA A 586 -9.96 8.14 -11.75
C ALA A 586 -10.88 6.91 -11.91
N GLU A 587 -11.47 6.46 -10.81
CA GLU A 587 -12.35 5.30 -10.77
C GLU A 587 -13.62 5.60 -9.98
N LYS A 588 -14.74 5.02 -10.40
CA LYS A 588 -16.02 5.22 -9.71
C LYS A 588 -15.99 4.58 -8.32
N ASP A 589 -16.56 5.27 -7.33
CA ASP A 589 -16.80 4.86 -5.93
C ASP A 589 -15.52 4.68 -5.08
N ALA A 590 -14.47 4.06 -5.63
CA ALA A 590 -13.21 3.80 -4.96
C ALA A 590 -12.08 3.58 -5.98
N ASN A 591 -10.83 3.90 -5.63
CA ASN A 591 -9.68 3.59 -6.48
C ASN A 591 -9.25 2.11 -6.34
N LEU A 592 -10.09 1.17 -6.77
CA LEU A 592 -9.84 -0.27 -6.65
C LEU A 592 -8.67 -0.74 -7.50
N ASN A 593 -8.47 -0.13 -8.67
CA ASN A 593 -7.33 -0.37 -9.52
C ASN A 593 -6.17 0.52 -9.10
N LEU A 594 -5.02 -0.11 -8.88
CA LEU A 594 -3.81 0.49 -8.32
C LEU A 594 -3.25 1.67 -9.16
N VAL A 595 -3.58 1.74 -10.46
CA VAL A 595 -3.20 2.88 -11.33
C VAL A 595 -4.00 4.16 -11.06
N ASN A 596 -5.17 4.04 -10.40
CA ASN A 596 -6.06 5.16 -10.10
C ASN A 596 -5.72 5.74 -8.73
N TYR A 597 -5.67 7.08 -8.65
CA TYR A 597 -5.41 7.81 -7.39
C TYR A 597 -6.62 8.64 -6.94
N VAL A 598 -7.67 8.65 -7.74
CA VAL A 598 -8.87 9.43 -7.51
C VAL A 598 -10.07 8.50 -7.58
N ALA A 599 -10.94 8.60 -6.58
CA ALA A 599 -12.27 8.01 -6.60
C ALA A 599 -13.28 9.09 -7.02
N THR A 600 -14.28 8.76 -7.83
CA THR A 600 -15.32 9.69 -8.30
C THR A 600 -16.71 9.16 -8.05
N ASP A 601 -17.68 10.06 -7.95
CA ASP A 601 -19.10 9.73 -7.89
C ASP A 601 -19.91 10.81 -8.62
N LEU A 602 -21.18 10.54 -8.91
CA LEU A 602 -22.07 11.42 -9.65
C LEU A 602 -23.47 11.43 -9.02
N SER A 603 -24.08 12.62 -8.95
CA SER A 603 -25.51 12.75 -8.62
C SER A 603 -26.27 13.37 -9.78
N HIS A 604 -27.28 12.65 -10.28
CA HIS A 604 -28.19 13.18 -11.28
C HIS A 604 -29.31 13.97 -10.61
N VAL A 605 -29.49 15.22 -11.04
CA VAL A 605 -30.46 16.13 -10.43
C VAL A 605 -31.33 16.80 -11.48
N LYS A 606 -32.53 17.23 -11.06
CA LYS A 606 -33.42 18.09 -11.84
C LYS A 606 -33.63 19.37 -11.05
N VAL A 607 -33.20 20.50 -11.61
CA VAL A 607 -33.42 21.82 -11.04
C VAL A 607 -34.80 22.31 -11.48
N ILE A 608 -35.66 22.60 -10.51
CA ILE A 608 -37.10 22.84 -10.72
C ILE A 608 -37.47 24.22 -10.18
N GLY A 609 -38.28 24.95 -10.96
CA GLY A 609 -38.85 26.23 -10.57
C GLY A 609 -39.96 26.11 -9.53
N ARG A 610 -40.69 27.19 -9.30
CA ARG A 610 -41.76 27.24 -8.30
C ARG A 610 -42.92 28.08 -8.77
N LEU A 611 -44.11 27.79 -8.25
CA LEU A 611 -45.34 28.58 -8.28
C LEU A 611 -45.87 28.66 -6.84
N TYR A 612 -46.03 29.87 -6.31
CA TYR A 612 -46.37 30.08 -4.88
C TYR A 612 -46.97 31.48 -4.64
N GLY A 613 -47.32 31.77 -3.39
CA GLY A 613 -47.65 33.10 -2.93
C GLY A 613 -49.02 33.60 -3.36
N PHE A 614 -49.97 32.71 -3.65
CA PHE A 614 -51.31 33.13 -4.04
C PHE A 614 -51.97 33.96 -2.92
N ARG A 615 -52.43 35.17 -3.25
CA ARG A 615 -53.12 36.04 -2.29
C ARG A 615 -54.09 37.00 -2.95
N ILE A 616 -55.17 37.32 -2.23
CA ILE A 616 -56.10 38.40 -2.60
C ILE A 616 -55.64 39.68 -1.91
N TYR A 617 -55.52 40.75 -2.68
CA TYR A 617 -54.94 42.02 -2.22
C TYR A 617 -55.85 43.23 -2.46
N ASP A 618 -57.01 43.04 -3.09
CA ASP A 618 -58.03 44.08 -3.18
C ASP A 618 -59.43 43.49 -3.43
N ILE A 619 -60.45 44.22 -3.01
CA ILE A 619 -61.87 43.93 -3.25
C ILE A 619 -62.58 45.25 -3.58
N GLU A 620 -63.12 45.37 -4.78
CA GLU A 620 -63.74 46.59 -5.33
C GLU A 620 -65.17 46.83 -4.80
N ASN A 621 -65.40 46.61 -3.51
CA ASN A 621 -66.63 46.97 -2.81
C ASN A 621 -66.35 48.14 -1.86
N TYR A 622 -66.24 49.33 -2.44
CA TYR A 622 -65.98 50.57 -1.71
C TYR A 622 -67.28 51.30 -1.37
N PRO A 623 -67.38 51.88 -0.15
CA PRO A 623 -66.30 52.09 0.82
C PRO A 623 -66.04 50.93 1.81
N LEU A 624 -66.83 49.84 1.78
CA LEU A 624 -66.75 48.79 2.81
C LEU A 624 -65.35 48.21 2.97
N TRP A 625 -64.72 47.79 1.88
CA TRP A 625 -63.39 47.17 1.88
C TRP A 625 -62.23 48.16 1.73
N GLU A 626 -62.54 49.44 1.54
CA GLU A 626 -61.53 50.45 1.22
C GLU A 626 -60.50 50.58 2.35
N GLU A 627 -60.93 50.65 3.61
CA GLU A 627 -60.03 50.76 4.77
C GLU A 627 -59.19 49.50 5.04
N VAL A 628 -59.59 48.36 4.46
CA VAL A 628 -58.81 47.13 4.57
C VAL A 628 -57.57 47.22 3.70
N PHE A 629 -57.72 47.74 2.47
CA PHE A 629 -56.65 47.75 1.47
C PHE A 629 -56.01 49.13 1.26
N ARG A 630 -56.63 50.22 1.72
CA ARG A 630 -56.13 51.60 1.58
C ARG A 630 -55.91 52.28 2.93
N VAL A 631 -54.79 53.01 3.05
CA VAL A 631 -54.38 53.68 4.30
C VAL A 631 -55.36 54.79 4.70
N GLU A 632 -55.97 55.47 3.73
CA GLU A 632 -56.97 56.52 3.92
C GLU A 632 -58.07 56.40 2.85
N ASN A 633 -59.25 56.95 3.12
CA ASN A 633 -60.34 57.01 2.13
C ASN A 633 -59.88 57.75 0.87
N LYS A 634 -60.12 57.17 -0.31
CA LYS A 634 -59.65 57.59 -1.65
C LYS A 634 -58.13 57.59 -1.84
N SER A 635 -57.37 57.00 -0.93
CA SER A 635 -55.93 56.80 -1.11
C SER A 635 -55.67 55.62 -2.04
N LEU A 636 -54.60 55.70 -2.84
CA LEU A 636 -54.06 54.58 -3.63
C LEU A 636 -52.93 53.85 -2.90
N VAL A 637 -52.58 54.30 -1.70
CA VAL A 637 -51.53 53.70 -0.88
C VAL A 637 -52.08 52.44 -0.22
N HIS A 638 -51.48 51.30 -0.55
CA HIS A 638 -51.88 50.00 0.00
C HIS A 638 -51.52 49.88 1.49
N THR A 639 -52.38 49.24 2.28
CA THR A 639 -52.17 49.00 3.74
C THR A 639 -51.14 47.92 4.04
N ASN A 640 -50.72 47.17 3.02
CA ASN A 640 -50.01 45.89 3.13
C ASN A 640 -50.83 44.78 3.81
N ASN A 641 -52.15 44.90 3.84
CA ASN A 641 -53.01 43.77 4.20
C ASN A 641 -53.23 42.89 2.97
N TYR A 642 -52.90 41.60 3.10
CA TYR A 642 -53.09 40.61 2.05
C TYR A 642 -53.82 39.40 2.64
N TYR A 643 -54.84 38.89 1.94
CA TYR A 643 -55.43 37.60 2.27
C TYR A 643 -54.60 36.50 1.63
N SER A 644 -53.63 35.97 2.39
CA SER A 644 -52.73 34.89 1.94
C SER A 644 -53.38 33.52 2.08
N VAL A 645 -52.86 32.51 1.37
CA VAL A 645 -53.24 31.10 1.53
C VAL A 645 -53.36 30.68 3.00
N GLY A 646 -52.34 30.97 3.79
CA GLY A 646 -52.32 30.69 5.21
C GLY A 646 -51.30 31.56 5.94
N LEU A 647 -50.80 31.05 7.06
CA LEU A 647 -49.85 31.76 7.94
C LEU A 647 -48.39 31.41 7.66
N LEU A 648 -48.12 30.60 6.64
CA LEU A 648 -46.76 30.20 6.25
C LEU A 648 -46.40 30.79 4.88
N ASP A 649 -45.10 30.94 4.64
CA ASP A 649 -44.50 31.37 3.39
C ASP A 649 -44.29 30.18 2.44
N GLU A 650 -43.62 30.43 1.32
CA GLU A 650 -43.41 29.42 0.30
C GLU A 650 -42.53 28.24 0.76
N ASN A 651 -41.84 28.38 1.89
CA ASN A 651 -40.96 27.39 2.49
C ASN A 651 -41.56 26.73 3.74
N GLY A 652 -42.80 27.07 4.10
CA GLY A 652 -43.47 26.56 5.29
C GLY A 652 -43.05 27.27 6.59
N ILE A 653 -42.47 28.48 6.49
CA ILE A 653 -42.03 29.29 7.63
C ILE A 653 -43.07 30.38 7.91
N PRO A 654 -43.35 30.78 9.17
CA PRO A 654 -44.33 31.83 9.45
C PRO A 654 -44.13 33.12 8.65
N ASN A 655 -45.14 33.53 7.89
CA ASN A 655 -45.08 34.72 7.01
C ASN A 655 -45.38 36.05 7.73
N GLY A 656 -45.71 36.00 9.02
CA GLY A 656 -46.04 37.18 9.83
C GLY A 656 -47.43 37.78 9.60
N ASN A 657 -48.28 37.13 8.79
CA ASN A 657 -49.64 37.60 8.53
C ASN A 657 -50.60 37.33 9.71
N LYS A 658 -51.74 38.01 9.71
CA LYS A 658 -52.77 37.87 10.75
C LYS A 658 -53.75 36.73 10.40
N PRO A 659 -54.21 35.91 11.36
CA PRO A 659 -55.18 34.83 11.10
C PRO A 659 -56.48 35.27 10.41
N ILE A 660 -56.93 36.51 10.61
CA ILE A 660 -58.13 37.04 9.94
C ILE A 660 -57.90 37.33 8.44
N LEU A 661 -56.64 37.60 8.07
CA LEU A 661 -56.20 37.90 6.71
C LEU A 661 -55.71 36.64 5.99
N THR A 662 -56.45 35.54 6.10
CA THR A 662 -56.17 34.30 5.35
C THR A 662 -57.35 33.89 4.49
N LEU A 663 -57.08 33.14 3.43
CA LEU A 663 -58.08 32.54 2.57
C LEU A 663 -58.78 31.35 3.29
N PRO A 664 -60.02 31.02 2.91
CA PRO A 664 -60.89 31.80 2.03
C PRO A 664 -61.46 33.03 2.75
N ILE A 665 -61.89 34.01 1.96
CA ILE A 665 -62.68 35.14 2.45
C ILE A 665 -64.15 34.70 2.55
N LEU A 666 -64.71 34.71 3.76
CA LEU A 666 -66.10 34.34 4.08
C LEU A 666 -66.65 35.27 5.17
N GLN A 667 -67.94 35.18 5.52
CA GLN A 667 -68.54 36.08 6.50
C GLN A 667 -67.78 36.13 7.84
N GLY A 668 -67.28 37.31 8.23
CA GLY A 668 -66.40 37.49 9.38
C GLY A 668 -64.91 37.59 9.05
N SER A 669 -64.54 37.50 7.78
CA SER A 669 -63.18 37.79 7.32
C SER A 669 -62.84 39.28 7.33
N HIS A 670 -63.82 40.19 7.33
CA HIS A 670 -63.52 41.63 7.37
C HIS A 670 -62.90 42.04 8.73
N PRO A 671 -61.72 42.69 8.77
CA PRO A 671 -60.98 42.89 10.03
C PRO A 671 -61.69 43.77 11.08
N THR A 672 -62.52 44.69 10.64
CA THR A 672 -63.18 45.72 11.47
C THR A 672 -64.70 45.58 11.53
N VAL A 673 -65.31 44.86 10.58
CA VAL A 673 -66.77 44.73 10.43
C VAL A 673 -67.15 43.27 10.54
N ILE A 674 -67.41 42.84 11.77
CA ILE A 674 -67.43 41.42 12.14
C ILE A 674 -68.42 40.55 11.33
N ASN A 675 -69.50 41.11 10.78
CA ASN A 675 -70.52 40.37 10.04
C ASN A 675 -70.35 40.46 8.51
N GLN A 676 -69.20 40.95 8.03
CA GLN A 676 -68.89 41.13 6.60
C GLN A 676 -67.74 40.22 6.17
N GLY A 677 -67.73 39.85 4.89
CA GLY A 677 -66.67 39.02 4.31
C GLY A 677 -67.08 38.34 3.01
N ALA A 678 -68.19 37.60 3.00
CA ALA A 678 -68.69 37.05 1.73
C ALA A 678 -69.18 38.19 0.84
N LEU A 679 -68.88 38.12 -0.46
CA LEU A 679 -69.15 39.19 -1.41
C LEU A 679 -70.54 39.05 -2.02
N PRO A 680 -71.31 40.14 -2.17
CA PRO A 680 -72.41 40.16 -3.12
C PRO A 680 -71.90 39.86 -4.54
N THR A 681 -72.73 39.22 -5.37
CA THR A 681 -72.36 39.02 -6.77
C THR A 681 -72.22 40.35 -7.50
N GLY A 682 -71.30 40.43 -8.47
CA GLY A 682 -71.00 41.65 -9.22
C GLY A 682 -69.78 42.43 -8.73
N TYR A 683 -69.30 42.17 -7.51
CA TYR A 683 -68.05 42.77 -7.02
C TYR A 683 -66.81 41.99 -7.48
N THR A 684 -65.73 42.72 -7.77
CA THR A 684 -64.45 42.18 -8.23
C THR A 684 -63.45 42.07 -7.08
N PHE A 685 -62.62 41.02 -7.10
CA PHE A 685 -61.42 40.94 -6.28
C PHE A 685 -60.16 40.87 -7.14
N LYS A 686 -59.05 41.37 -6.62
CA LYS A 686 -57.73 41.36 -7.27
C LYS A 686 -56.81 40.40 -6.53
N PHE A 687 -56.06 39.61 -7.30
CA PHE A 687 -55.19 38.59 -6.75
C PHE A 687 -53.84 38.55 -7.47
N GLU A 688 -52.84 38.02 -6.78
CA GLU A 688 -51.49 37.86 -7.30
C GLU A 688 -50.85 36.56 -6.83
N CYS A 689 -49.81 36.14 -7.55
CA CYS A 689 -48.96 35.00 -7.22
C CYS A 689 -47.59 35.15 -7.92
N GLU A 690 -46.61 34.34 -7.50
CA GLU A 690 -45.25 34.39 -8.03
C GLU A 690 -44.80 33.06 -8.63
N THR A 691 -43.88 33.16 -9.59
CA THR A 691 -43.09 32.03 -10.07
C THR A 691 -41.59 32.29 -9.93
N ILE A 692 -40.82 31.24 -9.67
CA ILE A 692 -39.35 31.23 -9.79
C ILE A 692 -38.96 30.32 -10.94
N GLY A 693 -38.00 30.76 -11.76
CA GLY A 693 -37.41 29.98 -12.85
C GLY A 693 -37.63 30.59 -14.23
N ASN A 694 -37.65 29.73 -15.25
CA ASN A 694 -37.71 30.09 -16.66
C ASN A 694 -39.16 30.33 -17.13
N TYR A 695 -39.90 31.21 -16.44
CA TYR A 695 -41.27 31.63 -16.82
C TYR A 695 -41.30 33.07 -17.33
N SER A 696 -40.18 33.54 -17.90
CA SER A 696 -40.02 34.91 -18.44
C SER A 696 -40.21 35.01 -19.96
N GLY A 697 -40.48 33.89 -20.64
CA GLY A 697 -40.73 33.81 -22.07
C GLY A 697 -42.03 34.49 -22.49
N ASP A 698 -42.18 34.70 -23.79
CA ASP A 698 -43.29 35.49 -24.37
C ASP A 698 -44.63 34.74 -24.35
N LYS A 699 -44.58 33.41 -24.35
CA LYS A 699 -45.74 32.52 -24.31
C LYS A 699 -45.85 31.75 -22.99
N ASP A 700 -45.01 32.11 -22.01
CA ASP A 700 -45.11 31.54 -20.67
C ASP A 700 -46.26 32.25 -19.94
N CYS A 701 -47.06 31.49 -19.20
CA CYS A 701 -48.21 32.01 -18.49
C CYS A 701 -48.56 31.11 -17.29
N ILE A 702 -49.45 31.63 -16.45
CA ILE A 702 -50.18 30.84 -15.46
C ILE A 702 -51.60 30.66 -16.01
N GLU A 703 -52.04 29.40 -16.03
CA GLU A 703 -53.43 29.06 -16.29
C GLU A 703 -54.11 28.78 -14.96
N ILE A 704 -55.29 29.36 -14.78
CA ILE A 704 -56.13 29.16 -13.60
C ILE A 704 -57.50 28.67 -14.07
N THR A 705 -57.94 27.56 -13.50
CA THR A 705 -59.24 26.95 -13.76
C THR A 705 -60.14 27.14 -12.54
N PRO A 706 -61.16 28.01 -12.63
CA PRO A 706 -62.15 28.16 -11.57
C PRO A 706 -63.12 26.96 -11.52
N HIS A 707 -63.33 26.45 -10.31
CA HIS A 707 -64.39 25.51 -9.95
C HIS A 707 -65.37 26.16 -8.98
N PHE A 708 -66.63 25.76 -9.04
CA PHE A 708 -67.69 26.40 -8.27
C PHE A 708 -68.41 25.40 -7.39
N TYR A 709 -68.55 25.76 -6.12
CA TYR A 709 -69.25 24.95 -5.13
C TYR A 709 -70.34 25.78 -4.46
N TYR A 710 -71.53 25.23 -4.33
CA TYR A 710 -72.54 25.79 -3.44
C TYR A 710 -72.36 25.23 -2.04
N ILE A 711 -72.38 26.11 -1.04
CA ILE A 711 -72.44 25.75 0.38
C ILE A 711 -73.69 26.35 1.02
N SER A 712 -74.49 25.55 1.73
CA SER A 712 -75.62 26.06 2.50
C SER A 712 -75.18 27.02 3.60
N ALA A 713 -76.02 28.00 3.95
CA ALA A 713 -75.69 29.01 4.97
C ALA A 713 -75.34 28.43 6.37
N ASP A 714 -75.75 27.19 6.66
CA ASP A 714 -75.40 26.47 7.90
C ASP A 714 -74.11 25.64 7.80
N GLY A 715 -73.38 25.73 6.69
CA GLY A 715 -72.11 25.03 6.44
C GLY A 715 -72.23 23.53 6.16
N LYS A 716 -73.44 22.95 6.20
CA LYS A 716 -73.61 21.47 6.17
C LYS A 716 -73.63 20.84 4.79
N THR A 717 -74.06 21.57 3.77
CA THR A 717 -74.24 21.02 2.42
C THR A 717 -73.30 21.71 1.46
N LYS A 718 -72.17 21.07 1.11
CA LYS A 718 -71.27 21.48 0.03
C LYS A 718 -71.44 20.57 -1.18
N LYS A 719 -71.62 21.14 -2.37
CA LYS A 719 -71.69 20.40 -3.63
C LYS A 719 -71.17 21.23 -4.79
N GLU A 720 -70.56 20.59 -5.77
CA GLU A 720 -70.20 21.24 -7.04
C GLU A 720 -71.47 21.68 -7.78
N VAL A 721 -71.40 22.80 -8.48
CA VAL A 721 -72.54 23.43 -9.18
C VAL A 721 -72.14 23.95 -10.55
N ASP A 722 -73.13 24.10 -11.42
CA ASP A 722 -72.98 24.85 -12.66
C ASP A 722 -73.55 26.24 -12.48
N LEU A 723 -72.77 27.25 -12.86
CA LEU A 723 -73.16 28.65 -12.78
C LEU A 723 -73.67 29.14 -14.13
N TRP A 724 -74.74 29.93 -14.07
CA TRP A 724 -75.38 30.57 -15.21
C TRP A 724 -75.46 32.06 -14.93
N TYR A 725 -75.33 32.90 -15.96
CA TYR A 725 -75.34 34.35 -15.76
C TYR A 725 -76.10 35.10 -16.85
N SER A 726 -76.46 36.34 -16.53
CA SER A 726 -76.96 37.30 -17.51
C SER A 726 -76.09 38.56 -17.46
N GLU A 727 -75.53 38.97 -18.60
CA GLU A 727 -74.66 40.16 -18.69
C GLU A 727 -74.76 40.77 -20.10
N TYR A 728 -74.47 42.08 -20.20
CA TYR A 728 -74.36 42.77 -21.47
C TYR A 728 -72.96 42.56 -22.07
N PHE A 729 -72.88 41.88 -23.20
CA PHE A 729 -71.64 41.75 -23.97
C PHE A 729 -71.94 41.60 -25.47
N ASN A 730 -70.97 41.93 -26.32
CA ASN A 730 -71.13 41.97 -27.79
C ASN A 730 -72.32 42.82 -28.27
N GLY A 731 -72.61 43.91 -27.55
CA GLY A 731 -73.63 44.89 -27.96
C GLY A 731 -75.09 44.51 -27.65
N LYS A 732 -75.33 43.45 -26.87
CA LYS A 732 -76.67 43.00 -26.48
C LYS A 732 -76.69 42.42 -25.07
N ASN A 733 -77.88 42.35 -24.46
CA ASN A 733 -78.08 41.57 -23.25
C ASN A 733 -78.10 40.08 -23.61
N ASN A 734 -77.26 39.30 -22.94
CA ASN A 734 -77.26 37.85 -23.02
C ASN A 734 -77.80 37.31 -21.70
N TYR A 735 -78.72 36.35 -21.78
CA TYR A 735 -79.44 35.84 -20.62
C TYR A 735 -79.19 34.36 -20.45
N PHE A 736 -79.04 33.91 -19.19
CA PHE A 736 -78.85 32.51 -18.83
C PHE A 736 -77.77 31.84 -19.69
N ILE A 737 -76.56 32.41 -19.67
CA ILE A 737 -75.37 31.83 -20.27
C ILE A 737 -74.69 30.96 -19.23
N GLN A 738 -74.47 29.68 -19.54
CA GLN A 738 -73.69 28.79 -18.67
C GLN A 738 -72.21 29.16 -18.74
N ILE A 739 -71.56 29.33 -17.59
CA ILE A 739 -70.10 29.49 -17.51
C ILE A 739 -69.41 28.26 -18.10
N GLY A 740 -68.42 28.48 -18.97
CA GLY A 740 -67.74 27.44 -19.75
C GLY A 740 -68.48 26.90 -20.96
N SER A 741 -69.60 27.53 -21.35
CA SER A 741 -70.25 27.24 -22.63
C SER A 741 -69.58 28.01 -23.78
N LYS A 742 -69.84 27.58 -25.03
CA LYS A 742 -69.40 28.34 -26.23
C LYS A 742 -69.89 29.79 -26.25
N ALA A 743 -71.01 30.09 -25.59
CA ALA A 743 -71.52 31.45 -25.50
C ALA A 743 -70.78 32.27 -24.43
N ASP A 744 -70.26 31.64 -23.38
CA ASP A 744 -69.37 32.27 -22.40
C ASP A 744 -68.01 32.63 -23.04
N GLU A 745 -67.52 31.80 -23.97
CA GLU A 745 -66.29 32.09 -24.73
C GLU A 745 -66.36 33.40 -25.56
N GLU A 746 -67.56 33.92 -25.82
CA GLU A 746 -67.75 35.20 -26.48
C GLU A 746 -67.58 36.40 -25.54
N ASN A 747 -67.59 36.20 -24.22
CA ASN A 747 -67.53 37.21 -23.16
C ASN A 747 -66.09 37.37 -22.58
N VAL A 748 -65.15 37.70 -23.46
CA VAL A 748 -63.72 37.81 -23.09
C VAL A 748 -63.48 38.95 -22.09
N LYS A 749 -62.78 38.65 -20.99
CA LYS A 749 -62.39 39.62 -19.97
C LYS A 749 -61.02 40.24 -20.27
N TYR A 750 -60.89 41.53 -19.97
CA TYR A 750 -59.68 42.32 -20.22
C TYR A 750 -59.34 43.18 -19.04
N ILE A 751 -58.05 43.26 -18.72
CA ILE A 751 -57.53 44.06 -17.60
C ILE A 751 -56.34 44.89 -18.04
N LYS A 752 -55.91 45.82 -17.18
CA LYS A 752 -54.70 46.63 -17.37
C LYS A 752 -53.85 46.55 -16.12
N ILE A 753 -52.55 46.38 -16.29
CA ILE A 753 -51.63 46.35 -15.14
C ILE A 753 -51.46 47.71 -14.49
N GLY A 754 -51.64 48.80 -15.25
CA GLY A 754 -51.55 50.17 -14.75
C GLY A 754 -52.83 50.70 -14.10
N ASP A 755 -53.80 49.84 -13.82
CA ASP A 755 -54.93 50.20 -12.97
C ASP A 755 -54.40 50.61 -11.57
N PRO A 756 -54.68 51.85 -11.10
CA PRO A 756 -54.18 52.33 -9.82
C PRO A 756 -54.54 51.44 -8.64
N ASP A 757 -55.69 50.78 -8.69
CA ASP A 757 -56.16 49.92 -7.62
C ASP A 757 -55.41 48.59 -7.53
N ARG A 758 -54.55 48.28 -8.51
CA ARG A 758 -53.64 47.14 -8.44
C ARG A 758 -52.43 47.40 -7.56
N SER A 759 -52.15 48.67 -7.22
CA SER A 759 -51.02 49.09 -6.39
C SER A 759 -49.65 48.50 -6.81
N VAL A 760 -49.46 48.21 -8.10
CA VAL A 760 -48.16 47.73 -8.62
C VAL A 760 -47.12 48.82 -8.43
N SER A 761 -45.97 48.47 -7.84
CA SER A 761 -44.98 49.48 -7.47
C SER A 761 -44.40 50.19 -8.70
N GLU A 762 -44.15 51.49 -8.60
CA GLU A 762 -43.58 52.26 -9.72
C GLU A 762 -42.22 51.71 -10.16
N GLN A 763 -41.42 51.25 -9.20
CA GLN A 763 -40.11 50.67 -9.45
C GLN A 763 -40.21 49.35 -10.24
N GLU A 764 -41.17 48.49 -9.91
CA GLU A 764 -41.42 47.23 -10.61
C GLU A 764 -41.93 47.45 -12.04
N ILE A 765 -42.82 48.43 -12.24
CA ILE A 765 -43.26 48.85 -13.58
C ILE A 765 -42.06 49.34 -14.41
N LYS A 766 -41.21 50.20 -13.82
CA LYS A 766 -40.04 50.77 -14.48
C LYS A 766 -39.03 49.69 -14.87
N ASP A 767 -38.69 48.79 -13.94
CA ASP A 767 -37.74 47.71 -14.17
C ASP A 767 -38.26 46.74 -15.24
N THR A 768 -39.53 46.36 -15.14
CA THR A 768 -40.16 45.45 -16.11
C THR A 768 -40.23 46.09 -17.50
N SER A 769 -40.66 47.35 -17.61
CA SER A 769 -40.76 48.06 -18.90
C SER A 769 -39.38 48.15 -19.59
N LYS A 770 -38.33 48.46 -18.80
CA LYS A 770 -36.94 48.47 -19.28
C LYS A 770 -36.49 47.10 -19.77
N ILE A 771 -36.80 46.04 -19.03
CA ILE A 771 -36.45 44.66 -19.39
C ILE A 771 -37.18 44.21 -20.67
N LEU A 772 -38.43 44.61 -20.85
CA LEU A 772 -39.26 44.30 -22.01
C LEU A 772 -38.94 45.18 -23.23
N GLY A 773 -38.18 46.27 -23.05
CA GLY A 773 -37.87 47.20 -24.14
C GLY A 773 -39.07 48.07 -24.57
N ILE A 774 -40.02 48.30 -23.67
CA ILE A 774 -41.23 49.12 -23.91
C ILE A 774 -41.28 50.32 -22.95
N THR A 775 -42.11 51.31 -23.25
CA THR A 775 -42.31 52.44 -22.33
C THR A 775 -43.26 52.07 -21.19
N GLU A 776 -43.10 52.68 -20.02
CA GLU A 776 -44.00 52.48 -18.87
C GLU A 776 -45.46 52.78 -19.22
N SER A 777 -45.71 53.82 -20.03
CA SER A 777 -47.05 54.18 -20.49
C SER A 777 -47.69 53.07 -21.33
N VAL A 778 -46.92 52.46 -22.24
CA VAL A 778 -47.39 51.32 -23.04
C VAL A 778 -47.71 50.14 -22.13
N PHE A 779 -46.82 49.82 -21.20
CA PHE A 779 -47.03 48.69 -20.28
C PHE A 779 -48.28 48.90 -19.40
N LYS A 780 -48.43 50.08 -18.79
CA LYS A 780 -49.56 50.43 -17.92
C LYS A 780 -50.92 50.41 -18.65
N THR A 781 -50.98 50.90 -19.89
CA THR A 781 -52.25 51.14 -20.59
C THR A 781 -52.71 50.00 -21.49
N GLN A 782 -51.83 49.03 -21.78
CA GLN A 782 -52.14 47.88 -22.63
C GLN A 782 -53.32 47.08 -22.05
N LYS A 783 -54.38 46.90 -22.85
CA LYS A 783 -55.47 45.96 -22.51
C LYS A 783 -54.97 44.53 -22.72
N ALA A 784 -54.82 43.80 -21.63
CA ALA A 784 -54.44 42.41 -21.60
C ALA A 784 -55.67 41.52 -21.58
N LYS A 785 -55.71 40.48 -22.43
CA LYS A 785 -56.75 39.45 -22.36
C LYS A 785 -56.50 38.62 -21.11
N LEU A 786 -57.49 38.54 -20.23
CA LEU A 786 -57.45 37.73 -19.02
C LEU A 786 -58.04 36.34 -19.26
N GLY A 787 -59.05 36.21 -20.12
CA GLY A 787 -59.71 34.93 -20.39
C GLY A 787 -61.23 35.04 -20.26
N TRP A 788 -61.82 34.04 -19.62
CA TRP A 788 -63.26 33.82 -19.45
C TRP A 788 -63.56 33.43 -18.00
N PHE A 789 -64.82 33.20 -17.66
CA PHE A 789 -65.17 32.84 -16.28
C PHE A 789 -64.71 31.44 -15.88
N ASP A 790 -64.61 30.49 -16.80
CA ASP A 790 -64.14 29.13 -16.55
C ASP A 790 -62.63 28.94 -16.76
N ARG A 791 -61.93 29.96 -17.29
CA ARG A 791 -60.50 29.87 -17.61
C ARG A 791 -59.82 31.22 -17.63
N ILE A 792 -58.85 31.41 -16.74
CA ILE A 792 -58.04 32.62 -16.61
C ILE A 792 -56.62 32.33 -17.09
N ILE A 793 -56.02 33.25 -17.84
CA ILE A 793 -54.65 33.16 -18.34
C ILE A 793 -53.90 34.43 -17.96
N LEU A 794 -52.96 34.31 -17.02
CA LEU A 794 -52.03 35.38 -16.67
C LEU A 794 -50.87 35.32 -17.66
N ALA A 795 -50.92 36.13 -18.72
CA ALA A 795 -49.92 36.16 -19.80
C ALA A 795 -48.91 37.30 -19.62
N LYS A 796 -47.92 37.40 -20.52
CA LYS A 796 -46.84 38.41 -20.51
C LYS A 796 -47.24 39.84 -20.09
N PRO A 797 -48.35 40.44 -20.55
CA PRO A 797 -48.73 41.81 -20.13
C PRO A 797 -49.15 41.94 -18.66
N LEU A 798 -49.42 40.82 -17.99
CA LEU A 798 -49.88 40.71 -16.60
C LEU A 798 -48.77 40.25 -15.65
N ARG A 799 -47.52 40.34 -16.11
CA ARG A 799 -46.33 39.84 -15.44
C ARG A 799 -45.29 40.93 -15.29
N THR A 800 -44.69 40.98 -14.11
CA THR A 800 -43.54 41.83 -13.78
C THR A 800 -42.36 40.99 -13.33
N PHE A 801 -41.18 41.62 -13.21
CA PHE A 801 -39.92 40.96 -12.87
C PHE A 801 -39.37 41.50 -11.56
N VAL A 802 -39.33 40.67 -10.52
CA VAL A 802 -39.10 41.11 -9.13
C VAL A 802 -37.88 40.47 -8.45
N GLY A 803 -37.13 39.62 -9.16
CA GLY A 803 -36.01 38.88 -8.57
C GLY A 803 -35.02 39.74 -7.76
N ASN A 804 -34.50 39.16 -6.67
CA ASN A 804 -33.66 39.88 -5.71
C ASN A 804 -32.29 40.21 -6.32
N THR A 805 -31.94 41.49 -6.33
CA THR A 805 -30.68 41.99 -6.89
C THR A 805 -29.73 42.54 -5.84
N ASP A 806 -30.01 42.28 -4.57
CA ASP A 806 -29.15 42.67 -3.47
C ASP A 806 -27.92 41.78 -3.47
N SER A 807 -26.74 42.42 -3.37
CA SER A 807 -25.47 41.70 -3.30
C SER A 807 -25.36 40.67 -4.43
N LEU A 808 -25.28 41.09 -5.70
CA LEU A 808 -25.08 40.15 -6.81
C LEU A 808 -23.60 39.81 -7.02
N PRO A 809 -23.28 38.57 -7.42
CA PRO A 809 -22.00 38.23 -8.03
C PRO A 809 -21.69 39.13 -9.23
N SER A 810 -20.42 39.53 -9.38
CA SER A 810 -20.00 40.50 -10.40
C SER A 810 -20.20 40.05 -11.85
N ASN A 811 -20.37 38.74 -12.08
CA ASN A 811 -20.63 38.17 -13.40
C ASN A 811 -22.11 38.22 -13.84
N LEU A 812 -23.03 38.65 -12.96
CA LEU A 812 -24.47 38.68 -13.23
C LEU A 812 -24.98 40.09 -13.50
N THR A 813 -26.01 40.21 -14.33
CA THR A 813 -26.67 41.48 -14.60
C THR A 813 -27.99 41.58 -13.83
N THR A 814 -28.33 42.79 -13.39
CA THR A 814 -29.61 43.08 -12.70
C THR A 814 -30.82 42.59 -13.50
N SER A 815 -30.84 42.83 -14.82
CA SER A 815 -31.95 42.40 -15.69
C SER A 815 -32.11 40.88 -15.76
N PHE A 816 -31.00 40.13 -15.74
CA PHE A 816 -31.05 38.66 -15.75
C PHE A 816 -31.63 38.13 -14.43
N VAL A 817 -31.17 38.65 -13.29
CA VAL A 817 -31.66 38.19 -11.99
C VAL A 817 -33.08 38.64 -11.72
N LYS A 818 -33.47 39.88 -12.09
CA LYS A 818 -34.87 40.33 -12.00
C LYS A 818 -35.83 39.39 -12.72
N LYS A 819 -35.44 38.90 -13.91
CA LYS A 819 -36.22 37.93 -14.68
C LYS A 819 -36.36 36.57 -14.04
N SER A 820 -35.61 36.23 -12.99
CA SER A 820 -35.66 34.90 -12.36
C SER A 820 -36.88 34.67 -11.48
N VAL A 821 -37.53 35.76 -11.02
CA VAL A 821 -38.77 35.72 -10.26
C VAL A 821 -39.79 36.59 -10.98
N GLN A 822 -40.95 36.02 -11.26
CA GLN A 822 -42.02 36.70 -11.97
C GLN A 822 -43.22 36.83 -11.06
N HIS A 823 -43.76 38.04 -11.01
CA HIS A 823 -44.94 38.35 -10.23
C HIS A 823 -46.12 38.57 -11.18
N TRP A 824 -47.26 37.93 -10.89
CA TRP A 824 -48.38 37.78 -11.81
C TRP A 824 -49.66 38.35 -11.21
N TYR A 825 -50.40 39.11 -12.01
CA TYR A 825 -51.58 39.86 -11.56
C TYR A 825 -52.85 39.42 -12.28
N GLY A 826 -53.89 39.13 -11.50
CA GLY A 826 -55.22 38.80 -11.99
C GLY A 826 -56.31 39.63 -11.30
N GLU A 827 -57.54 39.49 -11.79
CA GLU A 827 -58.76 39.88 -11.07
C GLU A 827 -59.85 38.89 -11.45
N TYR A 828 -60.88 38.78 -10.62
CA TYR A 828 -62.01 37.90 -10.92
C TYR A 828 -63.27 38.40 -10.22
N TYR A 829 -64.43 38.08 -10.80
CA TYR A 829 -65.73 38.41 -10.25
C TYR A 829 -66.74 37.35 -10.68
N LEU A 830 -67.83 37.21 -9.93
CA LEU A 830 -69.04 36.54 -10.41
C LEU A 830 -70.02 37.59 -10.92
N PRO A 831 -70.68 37.40 -12.08
CA PRO A 831 -71.63 38.37 -12.62
C PRO A 831 -72.74 38.76 -11.64
N ASN A 832 -73.19 40.01 -11.68
CA ASN A 832 -74.25 40.50 -10.80
C ASN A 832 -75.53 39.65 -10.87
N SER A 833 -76.00 39.33 -12.09
CA SER A 833 -77.11 38.41 -12.31
C SER A 833 -76.60 36.97 -12.45
N LEU A 834 -76.52 36.26 -11.32
CA LEU A 834 -76.03 34.87 -11.22
C LEU A 834 -77.17 33.90 -10.88
N TYR A 835 -77.15 32.70 -11.47
CA TYR A 835 -78.07 31.61 -11.21
C TYR A 835 -77.30 30.31 -11.01
N ILE A 836 -77.64 29.53 -9.99
CA ILE A 836 -76.83 28.41 -9.52
C ILE A 836 -77.61 27.11 -9.65
N ALA A 837 -77.25 26.27 -10.62
CA ALA A 837 -77.89 24.98 -10.85
C ALA A 837 -77.07 23.85 -10.20
N PRO A 838 -77.72 22.76 -9.75
CA PRO A 838 -77.01 21.52 -9.45
C PRO A 838 -76.17 21.08 -10.65
N LYS A 839 -74.96 20.56 -10.39
CA LYS A 839 -74.05 20.08 -11.42
C LYS A 839 -74.75 19.12 -12.39
N GLY A 840 -74.64 19.38 -13.69
CA GLY A 840 -75.21 18.57 -14.77
C GLY A 840 -76.74 18.68 -14.93
N PHE A 841 -77.42 19.58 -14.21
CA PHE A 841 -78.85 19.80 -14.40
C PHE A 841 -79.11 20.43 -15.78
N ASP A 842 -79.99 19.81 -16.58
CA ASP A 842 -80.32 20.28 -17.93
C ASP A 842 -81.32 21.46 -17.89
N VAL A 843 -80.78 22.65 -17.62
CA VAL A 843 -81.50 23.93 -17.58
C VAL A 843 -82.20 24.22 -18.91
N LEU A 844 -81.58 23.86 -20.05
CA LEU A 844 -82.12 24.16 -21.38
C LEU A 844 -83.34 23.30 -21.71
N SER A 845 -83.29 22.00 -21.39
CA SER A 845 -84.46 21.12 -21.53
C SER A 845 -85.58 21.52 -20.57
N TYR A 846 -85.24 21.92 -19.34
CA TYR A 846 -86.23 22.46 -18.40
C TYR A 846 -86.92 23.72 -18.96
N SER A 847 -86.13 24.68 -19.47
CA SER A 847 -86.64 25.93 -20.05
C SER A 847 -87.64 25.68 -21.19
N LYS A 848 -87.30 24.77 -22.10
CA LYS A 848 -88.18 24.37 -23.22
C LYS A 848 -89.50 23.75 -22.75
N ALA A 849 -89.45 22.96 -21.68
CA ALA A 849 -90.63 22.29 -21.14
C ALA A 849 -91.54 23.23 -20.31
N ASN A 850 -91.03 24.37 -19.85
CA ASN A 850 -91.72 25.27 -18.90
C ASN A 850 -91.93 26.71 -19.42
N ASN A 851 -91.94 26.91 -20.75
CA ASN A 851 -92.17 28.20 -21.41
C ASN A 851 -91.12 29.30 -21.10
N GLY A 852 -89.86 28.93 -20.88
CA GLY A 852 -88.77 29.86 -20.63
C GLY A 852 -88.18 29.77 -19.22
N LEU A 853 -87.34 30.73 -18.87
CA LEU A 853 -86.77 30.89 -17.52
C LEU A 853 -87.00 32.33 -17.04
N ASP A 854 -87.36 32.50 -15.78
CA ASP A 854 -87.49 33.80 -15.11
C ASP A 854 -86.52 33.98 -13.92
N GLY A 855 -85.71 32.96 -13.63
CA GLY A 855 -84.72 32.97 -12.55
C GLY A 855 -85.30 32.61 -11.18
N LYS A 856 -86.60 32.30 -11.08
CA LYS A 856 -87.30 31.94 -9.84
C LYS A 856 -87.62 30.46 -9.75
N GLU A 857 -87.11 29.66 -10.68
CA GLU A 857 -87.31 28.22 -10.71
C GLU A 857 -86.77 27.56 -9.44
N ARG A 858 -87.51 26.57 -8.91
CA ARG A 858 -87.19 25.92 -7.63
C ARG A 858 -85.86 25.14 -7.61
N PHE A 859 -85.28 24.86 -8.78
CA PHE A 859 -84.01 24.14 -8.86
C PHE A 859 -82.80 25.06 -8.68
N TRP A 860 -82.96 26.39 -8.81
CA TRP A 860 -81.90 27.34 -8.51
C TRP A 860 -81.61 27.35 -7.01
N LEU A 861 -80.33 27.28 -6.66
CA LEU A 861 -79.85 27.31 -5.29
C LEU A 861 -79.62 28.77 -4.87
N ASN A 862 -80.34 29.25 -3.86
CA ASN A 862 -80.41 30.68 -3.49
C ASN A 862 -80.59 30.90 -1.97
N LYS A 863 -79.91 30.09 -1.16
CA LYS A 863 -79.95 30.16 0.32
C LYS A 863 -78.61 29.79 0.94
N GLY A 864 -77.53 30.40 0.47
CA GLY A 864 -76.19 30.02 0.89
C GLY A 864 -75.11 30.84 0.20
N TYR A 865 -74.01 30.17 -0.13
CA TYR A 865 -72.84 30.79 -0.74
C TYR A 865 -72.39 30.02 -1.97
N VAL A 866 -71.86 30.74 -2.96
CA VAL A 866 -71.00 30.17 -4.00
C VAL A 866 -69.56 30.36 -3.57
N VAL A 867 -68.82 29.26 -3.46
CA VAL A 867 -67.39 29.28 -3.21
C VAL A 867 -66.67 29.16 -4.55
N VAL A 868 -65.79 30.13 -4.81
CA VAL A 868 -64.86 30.09 -5.93
C VAL A 868 -63.62 29.34 -5.49
N ASN A 869 -63.30 28.28 -6.22
CA ASN A 869 -62.13 27.44 -6.02
C ASN A 869 -61.19 27.57 -7.22
N PHE A 870 -59.89 27.79 -7.02
CA PHE A 870 -58.91 27.92 -8.10
C PHE A 870 -57.92 26.76 -8.12
N ASP A 871 -57.77 26.13 -9.29
CA ASP A 871 -56.62 25.31 -9.64
C ASP A 871 -55.66 26.11 -10.52
N LEU A 872 -54.36 26.07 -10.20
CA LEU A 872 -53.34 26.88 -10.86
C LEU A 872 -52.21 26.00 -11.38
N VAL A 873 -51.86 26.20 -12.65
CA VAL A 873 -50.73 25.54 -13.30
C VAL A 873 -49.88 26.51 -14.09
N THR A 874 -48.59 26.21 -14.22
CA THR A 874 -47.69 26.96 -15.10
C THR A 874 -47.64 26.34 -16.49
N VAL A 875 -47.64 27.19 -17.52
CA VAL A 875 -47.54 26.79 -18.92
C VAL A 875 -46.32 27.44 -19.54
N LYS A 876 -45.45 26.63 -20.16
CA LYS A 876 -44.27 27.12 -20.90
C LYS A 876 -44.49 27.06 -22.40
N ASN A 877 -43.99 28.06 -23.11
CA ASN A 877 -44.03 28.14 -24.58
C ASN A 877 -45.44 28.00 -25.20
N GLY A 878 -46.51 28.26 -24.44
CA GLY A 878 -47.90 28.10 -24.86
C GLY A 878 -48.37 26.64 -24.98
N ALA A 879 -47.69 25.68 -24.35
CA ALA A 879 -48.05 24.27 -24.36
C ALA A 879 -49.13 23.93 -23.28
N PHE A 880 -50.36 24.42 -23.47
CA PHE A 880 -51.46 24.23 -22.51
C PHE A 880 -51.84 22.75 -22.27
N ASP A 881 -51.59 21.87 -23.24
CA ASP A 881 -51.83 20.42 -23.07
C ASP A 881 -50.74 19.73 -22.21
N ASN A 882 -49.65 20.43 -21.88
CA ASN A 882 -48.53 19.91 -21.08
C ASN A 882 -48.07 20.97 -20.05
N PRO A 883 -48.91 21.29 -19.05
CA PRO A 883 -48.50 22.17 -17.97
C PRO A 883 -47.30 21.60 -17.20
N VAL A 884 -46.51 22.49 -16.59
CA VAL A 884 -45.20 22.13 -16.02
C VAL A 884 -45.27 21.94 -14.51
N LEU A 885 -45.74 22.96 -13.79
CA LEU A 885 -45.92 22.94 -12.33
C LEU A 885 -47.40 23.07 -11.98
N SER A 886 -47.81 22.45 -10.88
CA SER A 886 -49.15 22.63 -10.29
C SER A 886 -49.06 23.11 -8.84
N TYR A 887 -49.99 23.98 -8.44
CA TYR A 887 -50.13 24.45 -7.06
C TYR A 887 -50.69 23.37 -6.13
N TYR A 888 -51.50 22.44 -6.66
CA TYR A 888 -52.29 21.49 -5.87
C TYR A 888 -52.11 20.04 -6.33
N ASP A 889 -52.23 19.78 -7.63
CA ASP A 889 -52.38 18.43 -8.22
C ASP A 889 -51.04 17.80 -8.64
N SER A 890 -49.92 18.30 -8.08
CA SER A 890 -48.62 17.68 -8.34
C SER A 890 -48.48 16.37 -7.51
N PRO A 891 -47.85 15.30 -8.04
CA PRO A 891 -47.77 14.03 -7.31
C PRO A 891 -46.94 14.06 -6.02
N ARG A 892 -46.08 15.07 -5.83
CA ARG A 892 -45.11 15.15 -4.72
C ARG A 892 -45.28 16.37 -3.82
N SER A 893 -46.04 17.38 -4.24
CA SER A 893 -46.19 18.66 -3.52
C SER A 893 -47.63 19.19 -3.58
N ASN A 894 -48.03 19.89 -2.53
CA ASN A 894 -49.28 20.64 -2.46
C ASN A 894 -48.98 21.98 -1.78
N MET A 895 -48.97 23.04 -2.59
CA MET A 895 -48.54 24.35 -2.16
C MET A 895 -49.55 25.05 -1.26
N TRP A 896 -50.86 24.76 -1.42
CA TRP A 896 -51.88 25.22 -0.46
C TRP A 896 -51.55 24.76 0.96
N LYS A 897 -51.16 23.50 1.13
CA LYS A 897 -50.77 22.95 2.44
C LYS A 897 -49.45 23.50 2.95
N ILE A 898 -48.45 23.66 2.08
CA ILE A 898 -47.13 24.20 2.47
C ILE A 898 -47.28 25.62 3.05
N GLU A 899 -48.12 26.46 2.45
CA GLU A 899 -48.39 27.83 2.92
C GLU A 899 -49.40 27.89 4.08
N GLY A 900 -49.86 26.73 4.56
CA GLY A 900 -50.66 26.60 5.78
C GLY A 900 -52.15 26.87 5.59
N TYR A 901 -52.71 26.55 4.42
CA TYR A 901 -54.16 26.61 4.17
C TYR A 901 -54.96 25.83 5.23
N GLN A 902 -56.09 26.40 5.67
CA GLN A 902 -56.94 25.80 6.70
C GLN A 902 -58.20 25.21 6.06
N ASN A 903 -58.37 23.89 6.13
CA ASN A 903 -59.55 23.22 5.57
C ASN A 903 -60.83 23.38 6.43
N ILE A 904 -60.75 24.11 7.55
CA ILE A 904 -61.91 24.50 8.36
C ILE A 904 -61.75 25.97 8.75
N LYS A 905 -62.77 26.78 8.49
CA LYS A 905 -62.84 28.17 8.93
C LYS A 905 -64.24 28.48 9.44
N ASN A 906 -64.33 29.20 10.55
CA ASN A 906 -65.60 29.57 11.15
C ASN A 906 -66.04 30.95 10.65
N ASP A 907 -67.35 31.13 10.45
CA ASP A 907 -67.90 32.47 10.28
C ASP A 907 -67.98 33.25 11.61
N TYR A 908 -68.46 34.48 11.54
CA TYR A 908 -68.67 35.34 12.71
C TYR A 908 -69.68 34.82 13.74
N LYS A 909 -70.54 33.85 13.37
CA LYS A 909 -71.49 33.18 14.26
C LYS A 909 -70.92 31.88 14.85
N GLY A 910 -69.69 31.51 14.49
CA GLY A 910 -69.05 30.26 14.90
C GLY A 910 -69.51 29.04 14.11
N VAL A 911 -70.18 29.22 12.96
CA VAL A 911 -70.57 28.13 12.06
C VAL A 911 -69.32 27.64 11.33
N PRO A 912 -68.95 26.35 11.44
CA PRO A 912 -67.78 25.81 10.76
C PRO A 912 -68.08 25.53 9.28
N PHE A 913 -67.19 26.00 8.41
CA PHE A 913 -67.20 25.67 6.99
C PHE A 913 -66.05 24.71 6.68
N HIS A 914 -66.37 23.59 6.04
CA HIS A 914 -65.40 22.61 5.56
C HIS A 914 -64.96 22.96 4.13
N LEU A 915 -63.66 23.13 3.94
CA LEU A 915 -63.06 23.76 2.77
C LEU A 915 -62.17 22.76 2.01
N LEU A 916 -62.09 22.97 0.70
CA LEU A 916 -61.16 22.28 -0.18
C LEU A 916 -59.94 23.17 -0.43
N ASP A 917 -58.78 22.55 -0.67
CA ASP A 917 -57.62 23.30 -1.15
C ASP A 917 -58.02 24.06 -2.42
N GLY A 918 -57.63 25.33 -2.50
CA GLY A 918 -58.04 26.23 -3.57
C GLY A 918 -59.36 26.96 -3.34
N ASP A 919 -60.15 26.71 -2.29
CA ASP A 919 -61.29 27.60 -1.98
C ASP A 919 -60.74 28.97 -1.54
N ILE A 920 -61.04 30.04 -2.29
CA ILE A 920 -60.42 31.35 -2.06
C ILE A 920 -61.42 32.41 -1.59
N ILE A 921 -62.69 32.35 -1.99
CA ILE A 921 -63.67 33.37 -1.63
C ILE A 921 -65.11 32.87 -1.73
N PHE A 922 -65.98 33.41 -0.87
CA PHE A 922 -67.40 33.12 -0.82
C PHE A 922 -68.18 34.31 -1.41
N TYR A 923 -69.15 34.01 -2.27
CA TYR A 923 -70.16 34.94 -2.74
C TYR A 923 -71.51 34.62 -2.11
N ASP A 924 -72.19 35.63 -1.59
CA ASP A 924 -73.53 35.52 -1.03
C ASP A 924 -74.55 35.38 -2.17
N THR A 925 -75.37 34.32 -2.14
CA THR A 925 -76.33 34.05 -3.22
C THR A 925 -77.55 34.96 -3.20
N ASP A 926 -77.77 35.66 -2.09
CA ASP A 926 -79.00 36.40 -1.82
C ASP A 926 -78.81 37.92 -1.95
N HIS A 927 -77.57 38.37 -2.20
CA HIS A 927 -77.21 39.78 -2.32
C HIS A 927 -76.48 40.04 -3.63
N GLN A 928 -76.82 41.15 -4.30
CA GLN A 928 -76.18 41.59 -5.55
C GLN A 928 -75.66 43.01 -5.41
N ALA A 929 -74.55 43.35 -6.06
CA ALA A 929 -73.97 44.68 -6.03
C ALA A 929 -74.96 45.78 -6.49
N THR A 930 -75.90 45.47 -7.38
CA THR A 930 -76.95 46.43 -7.79
C THR A 930 -77.88 46.86 -6.66
N GLU A 931 -78.04 46.06 -5.60
CA GLU A 931 -78.91 46.39 -4.46
C GLU A 931 -78.29 47.52 -3.61
N ASP A 932 -76.96 47.56 -3.52
CA ASP A 932 -76.20 48.57 -2.76
C ASP A 932 -76.25 49.98 -3.38
N TYR A 933 -76.60 50.09 -4.67
CA TYR A 933 -76.67 51.36 -5.41
C TYR A 933 -78.09 51.79 -5.80
N THR A 934 -79.14 51.08 -5.33
CA THR A 934 -80.52 51.55 -5.50
C THR A 934 -80.83 52.71 -4.55
N THR A 935 -80.69 53.94 -5.04
CA THR A 935 -81.22 55.14 -4.39
C THR A 935 -82.75 55.10 -4.38
N GLU A 936 -83.33 55.36 -3.20
CA GLU A 936 -84.73 55.71 -3.03
C GLU A 936 -85.10 56.89 -3.95
N GLY A 937 -85.67 56.58 -5.11
CA GLY A 937 -86.49 57.52 -5.85
C GLY A 937 -87.86 57.57 -5.22
N THR A 938 -88.12 58.55 -4.36
CA THR A 938 -89.48 58.99 -4.05
C THR A 938 -90.20 59.31 -5.36
N HIS A 939 -91.25 58.56 -5.67
CA HIS A 939 -92.25 58.95 -6.65
C HIS A 939 -93.05 60.17 -6.17
#